data_AF-A0A7C1CLS1-F1
#
_entry.id   AF-A0A7C1CLS1-F1
#
_cell.length_a   1.000
_cell.length_b   1.000
_cell.length_c   1.000
_cell.angle_alpha   90.00
_cell.angle_beta   90.00
_cell.angle_gamma   90.00
#
_symmetry.space_group_name_H-M   'P 1'
#
loop_
_entity.id
_entity.type
_entity.pdbx_description
1 polymer ?
#
loop_
_entity_poly.entity_id
_entity_poly.type
_entity_poly.pdbx_seq_one_letter_code
_entity_poly.pdbx_strand_id
1 'polypeptide(L)'
;MTIGMRRLAVMAVLLLLVAGIAGHAYGFFPRGGFNINQQLRYATWQFKEFDSNENGVIEQGEGLEFRIEGGRRGFTLDEIEQVKAGFKTWQDVPTAYAAFRFVGVIEDPIVPGTGSPDFLPTVFMQVSEVAENDGYSQLDDPSVIVTGMGGILPAVSLVLYTIDITAVPVGGNVVIVSAGTILDCDIVVDASLHRAGVIEGTTFGTLDLQATITQQVGYLLGLSPTPLNNLDPLNTITLPGASDGLPVEPVMIQMTGPDGIARMVGATPTMFPFYFMTQTASGDYVAGWRDLAPDDISGVSWLYPREDGLENFFSIQHEARTHVRRNTGIPPAPISGAHIVAWASIGDNDSGRRVPMFSTMTGLYQRYTDIQLSGMFNLMGLWKQMELPGQEGVLFEPSYVVTMGALNGLGYERQAPPNVSADIFDSIQGAFPLSYSTIVRPATEFSTNYPSEVFNEDGNVYGVDNYPAGTPLIWSFEKNAVVSADTNKTIPRMLPRNRPMFGDPDMVCPMNIIENPSGGTVPTDLGSLNNKLRDFRDNTLLNSALGTAVVELYYRAAPYVSYQLLRHDALLRAARGAVLLCLWIWQRIMMVLILGTLLTTVMYVMKKKNRMSPAGAAAALLALILCVAAVAGAGQVPVTTEKLVAGSTYIVSGRVLSAEGFQAQDGRIYTDVVFEVTDVAKGDVNRGSTLAFVVIGGRYGTLALAATGIPGFVEGEGAVLYLVDVPGYGLVPYGGLRSKIPIHIDPETEEEEVVVGEGEDDAATEGEEQSEEGETEGEEDEGENEEGEGEEGEVVDEDEGETEEGGSEKAARPVLLKSSRELASGRVPVRDYMRYLRAIANSRR
;
A
#
# COMPACT_ATOMS: atom_id res chain seq x y z
N MET A 1 16.09 -10.24 32.18
CA MET A 1 16.09 -9.43 30.94
C MET A 1 16.71 -8.07 31.26
N THR A 2 17.71 -7.59 30.51
CA THR A 2 18.45 -6.35 30.85
C THR A 2 17.93 -5.11 30.14
N ILE A 3 18.36 -3.92 30.59
CA ILE A 3 18.05 -2.62 29.96
C ILE A 3 18.53 -2.55 28.50
N GLY A 4 19.56 -3.35 28.15
CA GLY A 4 19.91 -3.64 26.76
C GLY A 4 18.74 -4.27 26.02
N MET A 5 18.28 -5.45 26.44
CA MET A 5 17.22 -6.22 25.76
C MET A 5 15.99 -5.38 25.40
N ARG A 6 15.48 -4.58 26.35
CA ARG A 6 14.35 -3.66 26.11
C ARG A 6 14.63 -2.60 25.02
N ARG A 7 15.89 -2.24 24.76
CA ARG A 7 16.28 -1.21 23.76
C ARG A 7 16.56 -1.71 22.35
N LEU A 8 16.76 -3.02 22.08
CA LEU A 8 16.51 -3.52 20.70
C LEU A 8 15.09 -4.04 20.52
N ALA A 9 14.36 -4.41 21.59
CA ALA A 9 12.91 -4.57 21.47
C ALA A 9 12.24 -3.26 21.03
N VAL A 10 12.55 -2.13 21.70
CA VAL A 10 12.03 -0.81 21.29
C VAL A 10 12.55 -0.36 19.92
N MET A 11 13.84 -0.55 19.57
CA MET A 11 14.31 -0.22 18.20
C MET A 11 13.68 -1.11 17.12
N ALA A 12 13.40 -2.39 17.40
CA ALA A 12 12.73 -3.29 16.46
C ALA A 12 11.24 -2.93 16.31
N VAL A 13 10.56 -2.60 17.41
CA VAL A 13 9.17 -2.09 17.39
C VAL A 13 9.10 -0.73 16.68
N LEU A 14 10.08 0.16 16.84
CA LEU A 14 10.16 1.41 16.09
C LEU A 14 10.42 1.18 14.60
N LEU A 15 11.30 0.25 14.21
CA LEU A 15 11.47 -0.14 12.80
C LEU A 15 10.20 -0.78 12.21
N LEU A 16 9.47 -1.58 13.01
CA LEU A 16 8.18 -2.16 12.62
C LEU A 16 7.05 -1.11 12.54
N LEU A 17 7.12 -0.02 13.32
CA LEU A 17 6.18 1.10 13.25
C LEU A 17 6.50 2.06 12.08
N VAL A 18 7.78 2.28 11.76
CA VAL A 18 8.18 3.01 10.54
C VAL A 18 7.76 2.23 9.28
N ALA A 19 7.83 0.89 9.31
CA ALA A 19 7.23 0.03 8.29
C ALA A 19 5.69 0.00 8.32
N GLY A 20 5.05 0.53 9.37
CA GLY A 20 3.60 0.50 9.61
C GLY A 20 2.83 1.75 9.20
N ILE A 21 3.52 2.84 8.82
CA ILE A 21 2.88 4.10 8.34
C ILE A 21 3.22 4.31 6.84
N ALA A 22 3.12 3.23 6.08
CA ALA A 22 3.15 3.25 4.61
C ALA A 22 1.75 2.84 4.12
N GLY A 23 0.95 3.82 3.70
CA GLY A 23 -0.43 3.61 3.22
C GLY A 23 -0.46 2.97 1.82
N HIS A 24 -0.13 1.69 1.72
CA HIS A 24 -0.02 0.96 0.45
C HIS A 24 -0.81 -0.36 0.48
N ALA A 25 -1.86 -0.44 -0.33
CA ALA A 25 -2.71 -1.63 -0.50
C ALA A 25 -2.82 -1.93 -2.01
N TYR A 26 -1.69 -2.30 -2.62
CA TYR A 26 -1.43 -2.36 -4.07
C TYR A 26 -1.67 -3.74 -4.73
N GLY A 27 -2.36 -3.90 -5.87
CA GLY A 27 -2.52 -5.22 -6.53
C GLY A 27 -3.35 -5.20 -7.82
N PHE A 28 -3.56 -6.37 -8.44
CA PHE A 28 -4.02 -6.55 -9.84
C PHE A 28 -3.23 -5.67 -10.82
N PHE A 29 -3.84 -5.15 -11.90
CA PHE A 29 -3.26 -4.16 -12.82
C PHE A 29 -4.16 -2.91 -12.99
N PRO A 30 -4.05 -1.91 -12.11
CA PRO A 30 -4.81 -0.65 -12.17
C PRO A 30 -4.09 0.41 -13.00
N ARG A 31 -4.88 1.24 -13.68
CA ARG A 31 -4.42 2.47 -14.34
C ARG A 31 -4.06 3.53 -13.31
N GLY A 32 -2.90 4.18 -13.47
CA GLY A 32 -2.49 5.23 -12.55
C GLY A 32 -1.15 5.85 -12.87
N GLY A 33 -0.54 6.45 -11.86
CA GLY A 33 0.76 7.09 -11.95
C GLY A 33 1.25 7.71 -10.65
N PHE A 34 2.51 8.10 -10.65
CA PHE A 34 3.10 8.87 -9.57
C PHE A 34 2.93 10.36 -9.85
N ASN A 35 2.39 11.07 -8.86
CA ASN A 35 2.15 12.51 -8.92
C ASN A 35 3.43 13.31 -8.59
N ILE A 36 3.39 14.64 -8.72
CA ILE A 36 4.59 15.49 -8.50
C ILE A 36 5.19 15.33 -7.10
N ASN A 37 4.35 15.00 -6.11
CA ASN A 37 4.72 14.71 -4.72
C ASN A 37 5.14 13.24 -4.50
N GLN A 38 5.38 12.48 -5.58
CA GLN A 38 5.80 11.08 -5.58
C GLN A 38 4.81 10.14 -4.87
N GLN A 39 3.53 10.52 -4.82
CA GLN A 39 2.45 9.70 -4.29
C GLN A 39 1.79 8.94 -5.44
N LEU A 40 1.56 7.64 -5.25
CA LEU A 40 0.84 6.80 -6.20
C LEU A 40 -0.65 7.16 -6.20
N ARG A 41 -1.19 7.40 -7.39
CA ARG A 41 -2.59 7.75 -7.66
C ARG A 41 -3.15 6.83 -8.73
N TYR A 42 -4.34 6.27 -8.48
CA TYR A 42 -5.10 5.51 -9.47
C TYR A 42 -6.05 6.42 -10.21
N ALA A 43 -6.32 6.10 -11.47
CA ALA A 43 -7.39 6.72 -12.22
C ALA A 43 -8.71 6.06 -11.79
N THR A 44 -9.53 6.76 -11.01
CA THR A 44 -10.87 6.33 -10.62
C THR A 44 -11.92 7.42 -10.82
N TRP A 45 -13.17 7.00 -11.02
CA TRP A 45 -14.32 7.90 -10.90
C TRP A 45 -14.61 8.20 -9.42
N GLN A 46 -15.00 9.43 -9.11
CA GLN A 46 -15.35 9.81 -7.74
C GLN A 46 -16.70 9.20 -7.36
N PHE A 47 -16.89 8.81 -6.09
CA PHE A 47 -18.15 8.23 -5.58
C PHE A 47 -19.39 9.07 -5.96
N LYS A 48 -19.27 10.40 -5.91
CA LYS A 48 -20.31 11.36 -6.29
C LYS A 48 -20.74 11.35 -7.77
N GLU A 49 -19.96 10.74 -8.66
CA GLU A 49 -20.40 10.56 -10.06
C GLU A 49 -21.36 9.36 -10.20
N PHE A 50 -21.35 8.45 -9.21
CA PHE A 50 -22.30 7.35 -9.11
C PHE A 50 -23.54 7.78 -8.30
N ASP A 51 -23.33 8.38 -7.12
CA ASP A 51 -24.36 8.91 -6.22
C ASP A 51 -25.01 10.16 -6.83
N SER A 52 -26.00 9.95 -7.69
CA SER A 52 -26.61 10.99 -8.52
C SER A 52 -27.61 11.87 -7.77
N ASN A 53 -27.90 11.56 -6.51
CA ASN A 53 -28.78 12.34 -5.64
C ASN A 53 -28.10 12.87 -4.35
N GLU A 54 -26.81 12.58 -4.17
CA GLU A 54 -25.96 13.00 -3.03
C GLU A 54 -26.45 12.48 -1.65
N ASN A 55 -27.00 11.26 -1.58
CA ASN A 55 -27.49 10.68 -0.31
C ASN A 55 -26.48 9.77 0.43
N GLY A 56 -25.38 9.40 -0.21
CA GLY A 56 -24.35 8.51 0.32
C GLY A 56 -24.50 7.02 -0.04
N VAL A 57 -25.50 6.63 -0.83
CA VAL A 57 -25.80 5.24 -1.22
C VAL A 57 -26.16 5.18 -2.70
N ILE A 58 -25.56 4.25 -3.45
CA ILE A 58 -25.83 4.08 -4.88
C ILE A 58 -27.14 3.28 -5.08
N GLU A 59 -28.23 3.95 -5.46
CA GLU A 59 -29.55 3.33 -5.67
C GLU A 59 -29.76 2.81 -7.11
N GLN A 60 -30.83 2.01 -7.31
CA GLN A 60 -31.16 1.45 -8.62
C GLN A 60 -31.63 2.53 -9.60
N GLY A 61 -30.85 2.76 -10.66
CA GLY A 61 -31.09 3.79 -11.67
C GLY A 61 -30.12 4.97 -11.58
N GLU A 62 -29.29 4.99 -10.53
CA GLU A 62 -28.12 5.86 -10.43
C GLU A 62 -26.88 5.21 -11.06
N GLY A 63 -25.73 5.86 -10.91
CA GLY A 63 -24.48 5.48 -11.54
C GLY A 63 -23.91 6.57 -12.44
N LEU A 64 -22.73 6.27 -12.99
CA LEU A 64 -22.01 7.15 -13.89
C LEU A 64 -22.79 7.37 -15.20
N GLU A 65 -22.80 8.61 -15.69
CA GLU A 65 -23.64 9.03 -16.80
C GLU A 65 -23.03 8.68 -18.17
N PHE A 66 -23.77 7.89 -18.96
CA PHE A 66 -23.38 7.54 -20.33
C PHE A 66 -24.36 7.95 -21.40
N ARG A 67 -23.79 8.21 -22.57
CA ARG A 67 -24.48 8.31 -23.86
C ARG A 67 -24.02 7.18 -24.78
N ILE A 68 -24.89 6.75 -25.68
CA ILE A 68 -24.55 5.78 -26.73
C ILE A 68 -24.95 6.40 -28.06
N GLU A 69 -24.07 6.37 -29.05
CA GLU A 69 -24.36 6.81 -30.41
C GLU A 69 -25.34 5.83 -31.10
N GLY A 70 -26.18 6.31 -32.01
CA GLY A 70 -27.15 5.44 -32.66
C GLY A 70 -27.63 5.86 -34.04
N GLY A 71 -28.53 5.06 -34.58
CA GLY A 71 -29.11 5.27 -35.90
C GLY A 71 -28.23 4.68 -36.99
N ARG A 72 -28.06 5.40 -38.11
CA ARG A 72 -27.41 4.85 -39.32
C ARG A 72 -25.87 4.92 -39.31
N ARG A 73 -25.29 5.69 -38.39
CA ARG A 73 -23.84 5.82 -38.19
C ARG A 73 -23.42 5.07 -36.93
N GLY A 74 -23.94 5.49 -35.78
CA GLY A 74 -23.81 4.76 -34.52
C GLY A 74 -24.47 3.37 -34.50
N PHE A 75 -24.72 2.88 -33.29
CA PHE A 75 -25.29 1.56 -33.04
C PHE A 75 -26.77 1.44 -33.46
N THR A 76 -27.16 0.23 -33.91
CA THR A 76 -28.57 -0.17 -34.04
C THR A 76 -29.19 -0.41 -32.65
N LEU A 77 -30.52 -0.47 -32.56
CA LEU A 77 -31.21 -0.73 -31.28
C LEU A 77 -30.79 -2.06 -30.63
N ASP A 78 -30.56 -3.11 -31.43
CA ASP A 78 -30.14 -4.43 -30.93
C ASP A 78 -28.66 -4.46 -30.51
N GLU A 79 -27.81 -3.61 -31.11
CA GLU A 79 -26.44 -3.39 -30.65
C GLU A 79 -26.38 -2.52 -29.39
N ILE A 80 -27.26 -1.52 -29.23
CA ILE A 80 -27.37 -0.68 -28.03
C ILE A 80 -27.67 -1.51 -26.78
N GLU A 81 -28.52 -2.54 -26.88
CA GLU A 81 -28.76 -3.46 -25.76
C GLU A 81 -27.55 -4.38 -25.46
N GLN A 82 -26.73 -4.71 -26.46
CA GLN A 82 -25.45 -5.43 -26.24
C GLN A 82 -24.40 -4.54 -25.56
N VAL A 83 -24.32 -3.26 -25.95
CA VAL A 83 -23.49 -2.26 -25.25
C VAL A 83 -23.90 -2.18 -23.78
N LYS A 84 -25.19 -1.97 -23.49
CA LYS A 84 -25.71 -1.95 -22.11
C LYS A 84 -25.41 -3.23 -21.35
N ALA A 85 -25.47 -4.40 -22.00
CA ALA A 85 -25.14 -5.68 -21.37
C ALA A 85 -23.66 -5.78 -20.96
N GLY A 86 -22.72 -5.23 -21.73
CA GLY A 86 -21.30 -5.21 -21.37
C GLY A 86 -20.98 -4.27 -20.19
N PHE A 87 -21.68 -3.14 -20.09
CA PHE A 87 -21.67 -2.31 -18.88
C PHE A 87 -22.29 -3.04 -17.68
N LYS A 88 -23.41 -3.74 -17.90
CA LYS A 88 -24.12 -4.48 -16.84
C LYS A 88 -23.23 -5.55 -16.19
N THR A 89 -22.40 -6.25 -16.98
CA THR A 89 -21.44 -7.26 -16.48
C THR A 89 -20.57 -6.72 -15.31
N TRP A 90 -20.16 -5.44 -15.33
CA TRP A 90 -19.41 -4.83 -14.22
C TRP A 90 -20.29 -4.33 -13.08
N GLN A 91 -21.47 -3.78 -13.39
CA GLN A 91 -22.45 -3.31 -12.39
C GLN A 91 -23.05 -4.46 -11.56
N ASP A 92 -22.99 -5.69 -12.09
CA ASP A 92 -23.43 -6.91 -11.43
C ASP A 92 -22.44 -7.46 -10.39
N VAL A 93 -21.25 -6.88 -10.25
CA VAL A 93 -20.26 -7.31 -9.24
C VAL A 93 -20.72 -6.89 -7.83
N PRO A 94 -21.13 -7.83 -6.96
CA PRO A 94 -21.83 -7.50 -5.71
C PRO A 94 -20.95 -6.78 -4.69
N THR A 95 -19.64 -6.99 -4.76
CA THR A 95 -18.61 -6.39 -3.90
C THR A 95 -18.19 -4.98 -4.33
N ALA A 96 -18.64 -4.50 -5.51
CA ALA A 96 -18.32 -3.18 -6.05
C ALA A 96 -19.55 -2.25 -6.10
N TYR A 97 -19.38 -0.94 -5.90
CA TYR A 97 -20.44 0.07 -6.06
C TYR A 97 -20.56 0.66 -7.47
N ALA A 98 -19.71 0.23 -8.41
CA ALA A 98 -19.74 0.68 -9.80
C ALA A 98 -21.13 0.46 -10.43
N ALA A 99 -21.70 1.50 -11.01
CA ALA A 99 -23.04 1.49 -11.61
C ALA A 99 -23.10 2.50 -12.76
N PHE A 100 -24.08 2.33 -13.68
CA PHE A 100 -24.18 3.15 -14.88
C PHE A 100 -25.62 3.57 -15.19
N ARG A 101 -25.81 4.80 -15.66
CA ARG A 101 -27.10 5.32 -16.12
C ARG A 101 -27.00 5.93 -17.52
N PHE A 102 -27.87 5.45 -18.43
CA PHE A 102 -27.88 5.87 -19.82
C PHE A 102 -28.95 6.96 -20.04
N VAL A 103 -28.53 8.16 -20.45
CA VAL A 103 -29.43 9.34 -20.52
C VAL A 103 -30.12 9.49 -21.89
N GLY A 104 -29.59 8.85 -22.93
CA GLY A 104 -30.22 8.82 -24.25
C GLY A 104 -29.34 8.20 -25.33
N VAL A 105 -29.89 8.18 -26.54
CA VAL A 105 -29.15 7.82 -27.77
C VAL A 105 -28.87 9.11 -28.55
N ILE A 106 -27.65 9.28 -29.05
CA ILE A 106 -27.28 10.42 -29.90
C ILE A 106 -27.31 9.98 -31.37
N GLU A 107 -28.05 10.66 -32.24
CA GLU A 107 -28.08 10.37 -33.70
C GLU A 107 -27.18 11.32 -34.53
N ASP A 108 -26.78 12.46 -33.97
CA ASP A 108 -25.80 13.37 -34.56
C ASP A 108 -24.37 12.95 -34.13
N PRO A 109 -23.44 12.64 -35.05
CA PRO A 109 -22.11 12.18 -34.68
C PRO A 109 -21.29 13.31 -34.05
N ILE A 110 -20.73 13.04 -32.87
CA ILE A 110 -19.80 13.92 -32.15
C ILE A 110 -18.37 13.44 -32.46
N VAL A 111 -17.40 14.35 -32.51
CA VAL A 111 -15.97 13.99 -32.62
C VAL A 111 -15.51 13.45 -31.25
N PRO A 112 -15.05 12.20 -31.11
CA PRO A 112 -14.54 11.70 -29.84
C PRO A 112 -13.34 12.53 -29.35
N GLY A 113 -13.13 12.61 -28.03
CA GLY A 113 -12.26 13.56 -27.30
C GLY A 113 -10.77 13.60 -27.64
N THR A 114 -10.36 12.87 -28.68
CA THR A 114 -9.03 12.83 -29.33
C THR A 114 -8.27 14.15 -29.46
N GLY A 115 -8.96 15.29 -29.65
CA GLY A 115 -8.36 16.61 -29.86
C GLY A 115 -8.64 17.64 -28.75
N SER A 116 -9.65 17.40 -27.91
CA SER A 116 -10.02 18.16 -26.71
C SER A 116 -11.07 17.33 -25.97
N PRO A 117 -11.02 17.20 -24.63
CA PRO A 117 -12.12 16.59 -23.88
C PRO A 117 -13.40 17.44 -24.02
N ASP A 118 -14.54 16.78 -24.10
CA ASP A 118 -15.86 17.43 -24.02
C ASP A 118 -16.55 17.19 -22.67
N PHE A 119 -16.02 16.27 -21.85
CA PHE A 119 -16.53 15.83 -20.56
C PHE A 119 -17.92 15.16 -20.65
N LEU A 120 -18.18 14.43 -21.75
CA LEU A 120 -19.43 13.72 -22.02
C LEU A 120 -19.16 12.24 -22.34
N PRO A 121 -18.87 11.38 -21.34
CA PRO A 121 -18.53 9.97 -21.57
C PRO A 121 -19.52 9.24 -22.48
N THR A 122 -19.04 8.84 -23.67
CA THR A 122 -19.88 8.36 -24.78
C THR A 122 -19.32 7.08 -25.39
N VAL A 123 -20.24 6.18 -25.78
CA VAL A 123 -19.91 4.99 -26.59
C VAL A 123 -20.26 5.27 -28.04
N PHE A 124 -19.24 5.31 -28.89
CA PHE A 124 -19.30 5.57 -30.34
C PHE A 124 -19.15 4.29 -31.16
N MET A 125 -19.72 4.27 -32.36
CA MET A 125 -19.48 3.20 -33.35
C MET A 125 -18.95 3.78 -34.65
N GLN A 126 -17.67 3.52 -34.92
CA GLN A 126 -16.98 3.98 -36.11
C GLN A 126 -17.30 3.09 -37.31
N VAL A 127 -18.04 3.63 -38.27
CA VAL A 127 -18.40 3.01 -39.56
C VAL A 127 -17.46 3.55 -40.65
N SER A 128 -16.24 3.01 -40.64
CA SER A 128 -15.20 3.23 -41.66
C SER A 128 -15.51 2.51 -42.99
N GLU A 129 -16.22 1.38 -42.93
CA GLU A 129 -16.60 0.55 -44.08
C GLU A 129 -18.04 0.02 -43.92
N VAL A 130 -18.74 -0.23 -45.04
CA VAL A 130 -20.10 -0.78 -45.09
C VAL A 130 -20.18 -1.86 -46.17
N ALA A 131 -20.71 -3.03 -45.84
CA ALA A 131 -20.85 -4.15 -46.77
C ALA A 131 -21.87 -3.84 -47.89
N GLU A 132 -21.64 -4.35 -49.12
CA GLU A 132 -22.51 -4.08 -50.29
C GLU A 132 -24.00 -4.45 -50.08
N ASN A 133 -24.28 -5.39 -49.16
CA ASN A 133 -25.62 -5.91 -48.88
C ASN A 133 -26.23 -5.43 -47.55
N ASP A 134 -25.54 -4.59 -46.77
CA ASP A 134 -25.98 -4.13 -45.45
C ASP A 134 -27.30 -3.32 -45.54
N GLY A 135 -27.34 -2.32 -46.45
CA GLY A 135 -28.55 -1.55 -46.77
C GLY A 135 -29.08 -0.59 -45.68
N TYR A 136 -28.49 -0.58 -44.48
CA TYR A 136 -28.89 0.22 -43.33
C TYR A 136 -27.84 1.26 -42.94
N SER A 137 -26.61 0.81 -42.70
CA SER A 137 -25.46 1.60 -42.26
C SER A 137 -25.08 2.69 -43.26
N GLN A 138 -24.42 3.73 -42.76
CA GLN A 138 -23.90 4.85 -43.54
C GLN A 138 -22.50 5.17 -43.03
N LEU A 139 -21.56 5.37 -43.96
CA LEU A 139 -20.18 5.76 -43.64
C LEU A 139 -20.12 7.07 -42.84
N ASP A 140 -19.18 7.12 -41.92
CA ASP A 140 -18.85 8.33 -41.18
C ASP A 140 -18.17 9.40 -42.04
N ASP A 141 -18.12 10.61 -41.50
CA ASP A 141 -17.29 11.65 -42.09
C ASP A 141 -15.82 11.43 -41.70
N PRO A 142 -14.84 11.51 -42.62
CA PRO A 142 -13.42 11.38 -42.28
C PRO A 142 -12.90 12.35 -41.20
N SER A 143 -13.67 13.37 -40.82
CA SER A 143 -13.37 14.27 -39.70
C SER A 143 -13.77 13.78 -38.30
N VAL A 144 -14.58 12.71 -38.17
CA VAL A 144 -14.91 12.07 -36.88
C VAL A 144 -14.17 10.74 -36.64
N ILE A 145 -13.48 10.21 -37.65
CA ILE A 145 -12.82 8.90 -37.61
C ILE A 145 -11.51 8.95 -36.80
N VAL A 146 -11.40 8.07 -35.80
CA VAL A 146 -10.17 7.77 -35.05
C VAL A 146 -9.23 6.95 -35.95
N THR A 147 -8.19 7.61 -36.46
CA THR A 147 -7.17 6.97 -37.31
C THR A 147 -6.37 5.92 -36.54
N GLY A 148 -6.37 4.68 -37.04
CA GLY A 148 -5.49 3.60 -36.56
C GLY A 148 -6.19 2.34 -36.04
N MET A 149 -7.52 2.36 -35.85
CA MET A 149 -8.24 1.19 -35.30
C MET A 149 -8.39 0.00 -36.26
N GLY A 150 -8.30 0.25 -37.58
CA GLY A 150 -8.76 -0.70 -38.59
C GLY A 150 -8.12 -2.09 -38.57
N GLY A 151 -8.97 -3.12 -38.67
CA GLY A 151 -8.60 -4.46 -39.12
C GLY A 151 -8.19 -5.48 -38.05
N ILE A 152 -7.70 -5.05 -36.88
CA ILE A 152 -7.39 -5.96 -35.75
C ILE A 152 -7.74 -5.41 -34.35
N LEU A 153 -8.04 -4.11 -34.19
CA LEU A 153 -8.42 -3.54 -32.89
C LEU A 153 -9.95 -3.40 -32.80
N PRO A 154 -10.65 -4.19 -31.96
CA PRO A 154 -12.11 -4.17 -31.90
C PRO A 154 -12.68 -2.84 -31.39
N ALA A 155 -11.97 -2.18 -30.46
CA ALA A 155 -12.34 -0.90 -29.90
C ALA A 155 -11.13 -0.22 -29.23
N VAL A 156 -11.29 1.05 -28.85
CA VAL A 156 -10.35 1.79 -27.99
C VAL A 156 -11.09 2.62 -26.93
N SER A 157 -10.53 2.72 -25.73
CA SER A 157 -11.00 3.59 -24.65
C SER A 157 -10.08 4.80 -24.48
N LEU A 158 -10.59 5.98 -24.81
CA LEU A 158 -9.90 7.28 -24.68
C LEU A 158 -10.20 7.86 -23.29
N VAL A 159 -9.37 7.52 -22.29
CA VAL A 159 -9.59 7.92 -20.89
C VAL A 159 -8.76 9.16 -20.54
N LEU A 160 -9.41 10.27 -20.17
CA LEU A 160 -8.75 11.43 -19.56
C LEU A 160 -8.82 11.35 -18.04
N TYR A 161 -7.67 11.43 -17.38
CA TYR A 161 -7.58 11.49 -15.93
C TYR A 161 -6.46 12.43 -15.47
N THR A 162 -6.56 12.93 -14.24
CA THR A 162 -5.55 13.81 -13.63
C THR A 162 -4.73 13.05 -12.60
N ILE A 163 -3.41 12.99 -12.76
CA ILE A 163 -2.50 12.41 -11.75
C ILE A 163 -2.14 13.41 -10.64
N ASP A 164 -2.14 14.70 -10.93
CA ASP A 164 -1.93 15.79 -9.96
C ASP A 164 -3.20 16.62 -9.72
N ILE A 165 -3.23 17.37 -8.61
CA ILE A 165 -4.34 18.30 -8.32
C ILE A 165 -4.32 19.41 -9.38
N THR A 166 -5.33 19.41 -10.24
CA THR A 166 -5.31 20.18 -11.50
C THR A 166 -6.43 21.20 -11.55
N ALA A 167 -6.10 22.43 -11.97
CA ALA A 167 -7.09 23.49 -12.20
C ALA A 167 -7.57 23.45 -13.67
N VAL A 168 -8.74 22.84 -13.90
CA VAL A 168 -9.30 22.65 -15.25
C VAL A 168 -10.24 23.80 -15.62
N PRO A 169 -10.03 24.50 -16.75
CA PRO A 169 -10.93 25.56 -17.21
C PRO A 169 -12.16 24.96 -17.91
N VAL A 170 -13.35 25.07 -17.31
CA VAL A 170 -14.61 24.51 -17.82
C VAL A 170 -15.66 25.61 -17.95
N GLY A 171 -16.18 25.83 -19.16
CA GLY A 171 -17.25 26.81 -19.43
C GLY A 171 -16.93 28.26 -19.08
N GLY A 172 -15.65 28.62 -18.93
CA GLY A 172 -15.19 29.94 -18.46
C GLY A 172 -15.02 30.06 -16.94
N ASN A 173 -15.35 29.01 -16.18
CA ASN A 173 -14.96 28.85 -14.77
C ASN A 173 -13.66 28.05 -14.66
N VAL A 174 -13.08 27.99 -13.46
CA VAL A 174 -11.97 27.09 -13.14
C VAL A 174 -12.44 26.12 -12.05
N VAL A 175 -12.33 24.83 -12.34
CA VAL A 175 -12.68 23.74 -11.42
C VAL A 175 -11.38 23.11 -10.91
N ILE A 176 -11.27 22.90 -9.60
CA ILE A 176 -10.14 22.17 -9.02
C ILE A 176 -10.50 20.68 -8.98
N VAL A 177 -9.68 19.87 -9.64
CA VAL A 177 -9.83 18.42 -9.75
C VAL A 177 -8.80 17.73 -8.86
N SER A 178 -9.23 16.70 -8.13
CA SER A 178 -8.40 15.88 -7.26
C SER A 178 -7.47 14.94 -8.03
N ALA A 179 -6.22 14.81 -7.57
CA ALA A 179 -5.28 13.80 -8.03
C ALA A 179 -5.89 12.37 -7.97
N GLY A 180 -5.84 11.65 -9.08
CA GLY A 180 -6.48 10.35 -9.31
C GLY A 180 -7.84 10.38 -10.00
N THR A 181 -8.42 11.54 -10.30
CA THR A 181 -9.78 11.61 -10.85
C THR A 181 -9.80 11.36 -12.37
N ILE A 182 -10.61 10.39 -12.82
CA ILE A 182 -11.04 10.30 -14.22
C ILE A 182 -12.05 11.43 -14.49
N LEU A 183 -11.88 12.12 -15.61
CA LEU A 183 -12.68 13.27 -16.03
C LEU A 183 -13.51 13.00 -17.28
N ASP A 184 -13.03 12.13 -18.16
CA ASP A 184 -13.66 11.85 -19.44
C ASP A 184 -13.32 10.42 -19.89
N CYS A 185 -14.23 9.77 -20.61
CA CYS A 185 -13.96 8.47 -21.21
C CYS A 185 -14.88 8.18 -22.40
N ASP A 186 -14.29 8.20 -23.59
CA ASP A 186 -14.96 7.70 -24.80
C ASP A 186 -14.55 6.26 -25.10
N ILE A 187 -15.53 5.43 -25.45
CA ILE A 187 -15.29 4.09 -26.03
C ILE A 187 -15.64 4.19 -27.51
N VAL A 188 -14.69 3.95 -28.41
CA VAL A 188 -14.93 3.94 -29.86
C VAL A 188 -14.77 2.52 -30.39
N VAL A 189 -15.84 1.94 -30.94
CA VAL A 189 -15.87 0.57 -31.45
C VAL A 189 -15.73 0.55 -32.97
N ASP A 190 -14.92 -0.35 -33.53
CA ASP A 190 -14.83 -0.55 -34.99
C ASP A 190 -16.00 -1.41 -35.48
N ALA A 191 -16.89 -0.83 -36.31
CA ALA A 191 -18.04 -1.53 -36.86
C ALA A 191 -17.66 -2.67 -37.81
N SER A 192 -16.50 -2.61 -38.48
CA SER A 192 -16.08 -3.62 -39.46
C SER A 192 -15.86 -5.01 -38.85
N LEU A 193 -15.49 -5.05 -37.56
CA LEU A 193 -15.24 -6.29 -36.82
C LEU A 193 -16.50 -6.85 -36.16
N HIS A 194 -17.56 -6.04 -36.02
CA HIS A 194 -18.79 -6.38 -35.30
C HIS A 194 -20.04 -6.53 -36.20
N ARG A 195 -20.06 -5.91 -37.38
CA ARG A 195 -21.17 -6.01 -38.36
C ARG A 195 -20.86 -7.00 -39.49
N ALA A 196 -21.82 -7.87 -39.79
CA ALA A 196 -21.62 -8.99 -40.70
C ALA A 196 -21.51 -8.53 -42.17
N GLY A 197 -20.30 -8.57 -42.73
CA GLY A 197 -20.07 -8.42 -44.17
C GLY A 197 -18.82 -7.64 -44.60
N VAL A 198 -18.00 -7.14 -43.68
CA VAL A 198 -16.76 -6.40 -44.04
C VAL A 198 -15.54 -7.33 -44.16
N ILE A 199 -15.53 -8.50 -43.51
CA ILE A 199 -14.50 -9.54 -43.70
C ILE A 199 -15.15 -10.81 -44.26
N GLU A 200 -15.02 -11.05 -45.58
CA GLU A 200 -15.45 -12.30 -46.19
C GLU A 200 -14.59 -13.49 -45.73
N GLY A 201 -15.24 -14.54 -45.24
CA GLY A 201 -14.64 -15.87 -45.11
C GLY A 201 -14.28 -16.35 -43.70
N THR A 202 -14.63 -15.62 -42.63
CA THR A 202 -14.36 -16.09 -41.25
C THR A 202 -15.13 -17.37 -40.88
N THR A 203 -14.52 -18.21 -40.05
CA THR A 203 -15.10 -19.48 -39.58
C THR A 203 -16.04 -19.33 -38.39
N PHE A 204 -15.97 -18.20 -37.67
CA PHE A 204 -16.73 -17.92 -36.45
C PHE A 204 -17.61 -16.66 -36.51
N GLY A 205 -17.62 -15.93 -37.64
CA GLY A 205 -18.43 -14.73 -37.83
C GLY A 205 -17.74 -13.43 -37.40
N THR A 206 -18.52 -12.51 -36.85
CA THR A 206 -18.09 -11.23 -36.25
C THR A 206 -17.65 -11.41 -34.81
N LEU A 207 -16.92 -10.43 -34.26
CA LEU A 207 -16.60 -10.39 -32.83
C LEU A 207 -17.87 -10.09 -32.00
N ASP A 208 -17.87 -10.52 -30.75
CA ASP A 208 -18.98 -10.35 -29.82
C ASP A 208 -18.96 -8.93 -29.25
N LEU A 209 -19.94 -8.11 -29.66
CA LEU A 209 -20.01 -6.71 -29.24
C LEU A 209 -20.18 -6.55 -27.73
N GLN A 210 -20.91 -7.46 -27.06
CA GLN A 210 -21.00 -7.41 -25.60
C GLN A 210 -19.62 -7.61 -24.99
N ALA A 211 -18.88 -8.63 -25.44
CA ALA A 211 -17.55 -8.96 -24.91
C ALA A 211 -16.52 -7.85 -25.15
N THR A 212 -16.50 -7.24 -26.35
CA THR A 212 -15.69 -6.05 -26.64
C THR A 212 -16.03 -4.92 -25.67
N ILE A 213 -17.32 -4.60 -25.46
CA ILE A 213 -17.73 -3.54 -24.54
C ILE A 213 -17.36 -3.87 -23.09
N THR A 214 -17.52 -5.12 -22.62
CA THR A 214 -17.08 -5.52 -21.28
C THR A 214 -15.60 -5.19 -21.06
N GLN A 215 -14.70 -5.52 -22.00
CA GLN A 215 -13.29 -5.15 -21.87
C GLN A 215 -13.07 -3.62 -21.79
N GLN A 216 -13.73 -2.87 -22.68
CA GLN A 216 -13.56 -1.41 -22.71
C GLN A 216 -14.12 -0.72 -21.47
N VAL A 217 -15.19 -1.26 -20.87
CA VAL A 217 -15.71 -0.78 -19.57
C VAL A 217 -14.72 -1.05 -18.42
N GLY A 218 -13.91 -2.11 -18.51
CA GLY A 218 -12.81 -2.32 -17.57
C GLY A 218 -11.75 -1.20 -17.63
N TYR A 219 -11.32 -0.80 -18.84
CA TYR A 219 -10.42 0.36 -19.01
C TYR A 219 -11.05 1.67 -18.53
N LEU A 220 -12.35 1.84 -18.77
CA LEU A 220 -13.14 3.00 -18.33
C LEU A 220 -13.26 3.09 -16.81
N LEU A 221 -13.33 1.96 -16.12
CA LEU A 221 -13.32 1.87 -14.67
C LEU A 221 -11.93 2.06 -14.05
N GLY A 222 -10.87 2.19 -14.86
CA GLY A 222 -9.50 2.38 -14.37
C GLY A 222 -8.73 1.08 -14.18
N LEU A 223 -9.18 -0.05 -14.74
CA LEU A 223 -8.33 -1.22 -14.92
C LEU A 223 -7.41 -1.04 -16.14
N SER A 224 -6.41 -1.91 -16.24
CA SER A 224 -5.41 -1.92 -17.31
C SER A 224 -5.04 -3.37 -17.69
N PRO A 225 -4.28 -3.58 -18.78
CA PRO A 225 -4.00 -4.93 -19.25
C PRO A 225 -3.27 -5.79 -18.21
N THR A 226 -3.62 -7.07 -18.14
CA THR A 226 -2.92 -8.08 -17.32
C THR A 226 -2.30 -9.18 -18.21
N PRO A 227 -1.11 -9.72 -17.88
CA PRO A 227 -0.53 -10.85 -18.58
C PRO A 227 -1.06 -12.22 -18.11
N LEU A 228 -1.86 -12.23 -17.04
CA LEU A 228 -2.51 -13.43 -16.48
C LEU A 228 -3.36 -14.12 -17.54
N ASN A 229 -3.22 -15.43 -17.70
CA ASN A 229 -4.05 -16.20 -18.65
C ASN A 229 -4.11 -17.70 -18.32
N ASN A 230 -5.19 -18.37 -18.72
CA ASN A 230 -5.40 -19.82 -18.63
C ASN A 230 -5.55 -20.43 -20.05
N LEU A 231 -4.91 -19.81 -21.04
CA LEU A 231 -5.02 -20.18 -22.46
C LEU A 231 -4.21 -21.43 -22.77
N ASP A 232 -4.76 -22.31 -23.60
CA ASP A 232 -4.09 -23.51 -24.10
C ASP A 232 -3.15 -23.12 -25.26
N PRO A 233 -1.82 -23.27 -25.13
CA PRO A 233 -0.86 -22.88 -26.16
C PRO A 233 -0.94 -23.74 -27.44
N LEU A 234 -1.68 -24.85 -27.43
CA LEU A 234 -1.86 -25.75 -28.56
C LEU A 234 -3.23 -25.62 -29.22
N ASN A 235 -4.18 -24.88 -28.62
CA ASN A 235 -5.55 -24.77 -29.10
C ASN A 235 -5.85 -23.33 -29.56
N THR A 236 -5.97 -23.14 -30.87
CA THR A 236 -6.30 -21.85 -31.49
C THR A 236 -7.40 -22.01 -32.54
N ILE A 237 -8.30 -21.03 -32.62
CA ILE A 237 -9.34 -20.93 -33.65
C ILE A 237 -8.85 -19.95 -34.71
N THR A 238 -8.57 -20.44 -35.91
CA THR A 238 -7.93 -19.62 -36.96
C THR A 238 -8.86 -18.56 -37.51
N LEU A 239 -8.41 -17.30 -37.48
CA LEU A 239 -8.92 -16.20 -38.28
C LEU A 239 -8.45 -16.39 -39.73
N PRO A 240 -9.33 -16.58 -40.72
CA PRO A 240 -8.95 -16.69 -42.13
C PRO A 240 -8.37 -15.37 -42.65
N GLY A 241 -7.04 -15.30 -42.71
CA GLY A 241 -6.28 -14.08 -43.03
C GLY A 241 -5.21 -13.75 -41.99
N ALA A 242 -5.37 -14.20 -40.75
CA ALA A 242 -4.31 -14.20 -39.75
C ALA A 242 -3.40 -15.42 -39.93
N SER A 243 -2.10 -15.24 -39.67
CA SER A 243 -1.13 -16.35 -39.54
C SER A 243 -1.36 -17.17 -38.27
N ASP A 244 -1.92 -16.53 -37.25
CA ASP A 244 -2.02 -17.00 -35.87
C ASP A 244 -3.50 -16.96 -35.46
N GLY A 245 -4.02 -18.05 -34.89
CA GLY A 245 -5.42 -18.14 -34.49
C GLY A 245 -5.70 -17.45 -33.14
N LEU A 246 -6.97 -17.15 -32.88
CA LEU A 246 -7.41 -16.70 -31.56
C LEU A 246 -7.14 -17.81 -30.53
N PRO A 247 -6.46 -17.52 -29.41
CA PRO A 247 -6.20 -18.52 -28.39
C PRO A 247 -7.48 -18.94 -27.66
N VAL A 248 -7.49 -20.15 -27.13
CA VAL A 248 -8.65 -20.76 -26.48
C VAL A 248 -8.32 -21.14 -25.04
N GLU A 249 -9.21 -20.85 -24.09
CA GLU A 249 -9.19 -21.45 -22.75
C GLU A 249 -10.44 -22.33 -22.51
N PRO A 250 -10.34 -23.36 -21.66
CA PRO A 250 -11.51 -24.11 -21.17
C PRO A 250 -12.15 -23.43 -19.95
N VAL A 251 -13.48 -23.55 -19.78
CA VAL A 251 -14.13 -23.19 -18.50
C VAL A 251 -13.58 -24.03 -17.34
N MET A 252 -13.28 -23.39 -16.21
CA MET A 252 -12.53 -24.00 -15.10
C MET A 252 -13.13 -23.78 -13.71
N ILE A 253 -13.79 -22.64 -13.47
CA ILE A 253 -14.34 -22.27 -12.15
C ILE A 253 -15.86 -22.16 -12.22
N GLN A 254 -16.54 -22.35 -11.09
CA GLN A 254 -17.98 -22.11 -10.96
C GLN A 254 -18.22 -20.75 -10.30
N MET A 255 -19.21 -20.01 -10.79
CA MET A 255 -19.67 -18.75 -10.22
C MET A 255 -21.19 -18.59 -10.36
N THR A 256 -21.86 -18.24 -9.27
CA THR A 256 -23.28 -17.85 -9.26
C THR A 256 -23.44 -16.41 -9.72
N GLY A 257 -24.18 -16.22 -10.81
CA GLY A 257 -24.48 -14.90 -11.34
C GLY A 257 -25.47 -14.11 -10.46
N PRO A 258 -25.67 -12.81 -10.76
CA PRO A 258 -26.64 -11.94 -10.07
C PRO A 258 -28.11 -12.40 -10.24
N ASP A 259 -28.36 -13.30 -11.21
CA ASP A 259 -29.64 -13.97 -11.42
C ASP A 259 -29.84 -15.23 -10.56
N GLY A 260 -28.86 -15.57 -9.72
CA GLY A 260 -28.87 -16.74 -8.84
C GLY A 260 -28.54 -18.05 -9.56
N ILE A 261 -27.99 -18.01 -10.79
CA ILE A 261 -27.65 -19.21 -11.57
C ILE A 261 -26.13 -19.44 -11.57
N ALA A 262 -25.71 -20.57 -11.00
CA ALA A 262 -24.34 -21.08 -11.08
C ALA A 262 -23.95 -21.44 -12.52
N ARG A 263 -22.79 -20.93 -12.96
CA ARG A 263 -22.22 -21.12 -14.30
C ARG A 263 -20.77 -21.55 -14.20
N MET A 264 -20.31 -22.38 -15.14
CA MET A 264 -18.88 -22.62 -15.36
C MET A 264 -18.34 -21.51 -16.27
N VAL A 265 -17.32 -20.79 -15.81
CA VAL A 265 -16.70 -19.65 -16.53
C VAL A 265 -15.18 -19.83 -16.68
N GLY A 266 -14.57 -18.90 -17.41
CA GLY A 266 -13.14 -18.83 -17.68
C GLY A 266 -12.28 -18.51 -16.45
N ALA A 267 -10.96 -18.42 -16.66
CA ALA A 267 -10.02 -17.93 -15.65
C ALA A 267 -9.00 -16.93 -16.22
N THR A 268 -8.88 -16.83 -17.54
CA THR A 268 -8.23 -15.71 -18.23
C THR A 268 -9.06 -14.45 -18.00
N PRO A 269 -8.48 -13.34 -17.48
CA PRO A 269 -9.23 -12.12 -17.22
C PRO A 269 -9.81 -11.47 -18.47
N THR A 270 -10.93 -10.77 -18.30
CA THR A 270 -11.45 -9.84 -19.30
C THR A 270 -10.38 -8.82 -19.67
N MET A 271 -9.59 -8.34 -18.71
CA MET A 271 -8.48 -7.41 -18.93
C MET A 271 -7.26 -8.01 -19.65
N PHE A 272 -7.31 -9.26 -20.14
CA PHE A 272 -6.27 -9.79 -21.03
C PHE A 272 -6.29 -9.05 -22.38
N PRO A 273 -5.15 -8.52 -22.88
CA PRO A 273 -5.15 -7.57 -24.01
C PRO A 273 -5.50 -8.17 -25.37
N PHE A 274 -5.40 -9.49 -25.54
CA PHE A 274 -5.70 -10.17 -26.80
C PHE A 274 -7.08 -10.82 -26.76
N TYR A 275 -7.86 -10.70 -27.84
CA TYR A 275 -9.17 -11.33 -27.95
C TYR A 275 -9.02 -12.85 -27.93
N PHE A 276 -9.73 -13.53 -27.04
CA PHE A 276 -9.67 -14.98 -26.85
C PHE A 276 -11.07 -15.61 -26.78
N MET A 277 -11.13 -16.94 -26.92
CA MET A 277 -12.36 -17.71 -26.86
C MET A 277 -12.38 -18.64 -25.65
N THR A 278 -13.52 -18.76 -24.98
CA THR A 278 -13.71 -19.73 -23.89
C THR A 278 -14.55 -20.90 -24.41
N GLN A 279 -14.04 -22.13 -24.23
CA GLN A 279 -14.77 -23.34 -24.58
C GLN A 279 -15.69 -23.78 -23.44
N THR A 280 -16.99 -23.82 -23.74
CA THR A 280 -18.04 -24.23 -22.80
C THR A 280 -18.05 -25.75 -22.59
N ALA A 281 -18.76 -26.20 -21.55
CA ALA A 281 -18.91 -27.63 -21.25
C ALA A 281 -19.67 -28.45 -22.33
N SER A 282 -20.38 -27.80 -23.25
CA SER A 282 -20.98 -28.46 -24.44
C SER A 282 -20.01 -28.59 -25.61
N GLY A 283 -18.84 -27.94 -25.55
CA GLY A 283 -17.84 -27.87 -26.61
C GLY A 283 -17.98 -26.68 -27.54
N ASP A 284 -19.03 -25.87 -27.37
CA ASP A 284 -19.24 -24.60 -28.09
C ASP A 284 -18.24 -23.54 -27.60
N TYR A 285 -17.96 -22.54 -28.44
CA TYR A 285 -17.05 -21.44 -28.11
C TYR A 285 -17.81 -20.12 -27.92
N VAL A 286 -17.52 -19.41 -26.84
CA VAL A 286 -18.01 -18.06 -26.56
C VAL A 286 -16.83 -17.07 -26.47
N ALA A 287 -17.09 -15.78 -26.61
CA ALA A 287 -16.06 -14.76 -26.46
C ALA A 287 -15.59 -14.67 -25.00
N GLY A 288 -14.28 -14.74 -24.78
CA GLY A 288 -13.70 -14.83 -23.43
C GLY A 288 -13.83 -13.55 -22.61
N TRP A 289 -13.82 -12.37 -23.26
CA TRP A 289 -14.09 -11.09 -22.60
C TRP A 289 -15.56 -10.88 -22.18
N ARG A 290 -16.46 -11.86 -22.39
CA ARG A 290 -17.90 -11.65 -22.14
C ARG A 290 -18.26 -11.63 -20.65
N ASP A 291 -17.61 -12.51 -19.89
CA ASP A 291 -17.79 -12.70 -18.45
C ASP A 291 -16.49 -12.31 -17.71
N LEU A 292 -16.59 -11.93 -16.44
CA LEU A 292 -15.43 -11.50 -15.63
C LEU A 292 -14.74 -12.70 -14.97
N ALA A 293 -13.41 -12.68 -14.92
CA ALA A 293 -12.63 -13.60 -14.10
C ALA A 293 -12.44 -13.06 -12.66
N PRO A 294 -11.94 -13.89 -11.73
CA PRO A 294 -11.71 -13.47 -10.35
C PRO A 294 -10.77 -12.26 -10.19
N ASP A 295 -9.72 -12.14 -11.02
CA ASP A 295 -8.79 -10.99 -11.03
C ASP A 295 -9.52 -9.68 -11.38
N ASP A 296 -10.38 -9.69 -12.41
CA ASP A 296 -11.20 -8.53 -12.82
C ASP A 296 -12.16 -8.09 -11.70
N ILE A 297 -12.84 -9.05 -11.08
CA ILE A 297 -13.80 -8.85 -9.99
C ILE A 297 -13.10 -8.28 -8.76
N SER A 298 -11.96 -8.84 -8.38
CA SER A 298 -11.14 -8.32 -7.29
C SER A 298 -10.61 -6.92 -7.59
N GLY A 299 -10.26 -6.62 -8.85
CA GLY A 299 -9.82 -5.30 -9.30
C GLY A 299 -10.89 -4.22 -9.17
N VAL A 300 -12.07 -4.43 -9.76
CA VAL A 300 -13.17 -3.46 -9.65
C VAL A 300 -13.68 -3.32 -8.21
N SER A 301 -13.68 -4.40 -7.43
CA SER A 301 -14.05 -4.38 -6.01
C SER A 301 -13.05 -3.63 -5.15
N TRP A 302 -11.78 -3.55 -5.56
CA TRP A 302 -10.77 -2.76 -4.85
C TRP A 302 -10.81 -1.27 -5.23
N LEU A 303 -11.10 -0.94 -6.50
CA LEU A 303 -11.25 0.45 -6.94
C LEU A 303 -12.55 1.10 -6.44
N TYR A 304 -13.64 0.32 -6.36
CA TYR A 304 -14.98 0.80 -6.00
C TYR A 304 -15.62 -0.06 -4.88
N PRO A 305 -15.00 -0.20 -3.70
CA PRO A 305 -15.42 -1.16 -2.66
C PRO A 305 -16.74 -0.79 -1.99
N ARG A 306 -17.66 -1.77 -1.85
CA ARG A 306 -18.70 -1.73 -0.82
C ARG A 306 -18.11 -2.11 0.55
N GLU A 307 -18.71 -1.64 1.64
CA GLU A 307 -18.20 -1.82 3.01
C GLU A 307 -17.91 -3.30 3.35
N ASP A 308 -18.90 -4.18 3.17
CA ASP A 308 -18.78 -5.63 3.40
C ASP A 308 -17.91 -6.35 2.34
N GLY A 309 -17.64 -5.71 1.20
CA GLY A 309 -17.14 -6.38 -0.01
C GLY A 309 -15.72 -6.90 0.14
N LEU A 310 -14.85 -6.11 0.79
CA LEU A 310 -13.43 -6.43 0.95
C LEU A 310 -13.15 -7.53 1.98
N GLU A 311 -14.11 -7.85 2.87
CA GLU A 311 -13.90 -8.89 3.88
C GLU A 311 -13.70 -10.29 3.28
N ASN A 312 -14.15 -10.51 2.05
CA ASN A 312 -14.01 -11.79 1.32
C ASN A 312 -12.60 -12.03 0.77
N PHE A 313 -11.72 -11.02 0.81
CA PHE A 313 -10.41 -11.05 0.14
C PHE A 313 -9.23 -10.95 1.11
N PHE A 314 -8.06 -11.39 0.65
CA PHE A 314 -6.78 -11.18 1.33
C PHE A 314 -5.66 -10.84 0.33
N SER A 315 -4.47 -10.54 0.85
CA SER A 315 -3.30 -10.15 0.07
C SER A 315 -2.00 -10.82 0.55
N ILE A 316 -1.03 -10.90 -0.36
CA ILE A 316 0.33 -11.39 -0.14
C ILE A 316 1.29 -10.33 -0.68
N GLN A 317 2.02 -9.68 0.22
CA GLN A 317 3.08 -8.73 -0.10
C GLN A 317 4.45 -9.34 0.19
N HIS A 318 5.37 -9.30 -0.77
CA HIS A 318 6.74 -9.76 -0.56
C HIS A 318 7.76 -9.15 -1.55
N GLU A 319 9.04 -9.45 -1.33
CA GLU A 319 10.14 -9.14 -2.25
C GLU A 319 10.52 -10.37 -3.10
N ALA A 320 11.00 -10.12 -4.32
CA ALA A 320 11.71 -11.03 -5.21
C ALA A 320 13.09 -10.46 -5.60
N ARG A 321 14.14 -11.29 -5.53
CA ARG A 321 15.53 -10.91 -5.85
C ARG A 321 16.19 -11.96 -6.75
N THR A 322 17.35 -11.65 -7.32
CA THR A 322 18.20 -12.67 -7.99
C THR A 322 18.86 -13.58 -6.95
N HIS A 323 19.48 -14.68 -7.38
CA HIS A 323 20.40 -15.45 -6.53
C HIS A 323 21.77 -14.75 -6.42
N VAL A 324 22.53 -15.09 -5.37
CA VAL A 324 23.92 -14.70 -5.16
C VAL A 324 24.81 -15.50 -6.11
N ARG A 325 25.54 -14.81 -7.00
CA ARG A 325 26.61 -15.44 -7.78
C ARG A 325 27.83 -15.68 -6.87
N ARG A 326 27.78 -16.73 -6.03
CA ARG A 326 28.77 -17.07 -4.98
C ARG A 326 30.22 -16.96 -5.46
N ASN A 327 30.44 -17.42 -6.69
CA ASN A 327 31.68 -17.44 -7.46
C ASN A 327 32.29 -16.04 -7.64
N THR A 328 31.47 -15.10 -8.13
CA THR A 328 31.88 -13.72 -8.49
C THR A 328 31.80 -12.76 -7.30
N GLY A 329 31.09 -13.16 -6.22
CA GLY A 329 30.79 -12.32 -5.06
C GLY A 329 29.69 -11.27 -5.31
N ILE A 330 29.02 -11.28 -6.46
CA ILE A 330 27.96 -10.31 -6.79
C ILE A 330 26.72 -10.57 -5.87
N PRO A 331 26.24 -9.54 -5.13
CA PRO A 331 25.09 -9.65 -4.24
C PRO A 331 23.76 -9.79 -5.02
N PRO A 332 22.66 -10.20 -4.37
CA PRO A 332 21.40 -10.44 -5.05
C PRO A 332 20.67 -9.12 -5.28
N ALA A 333 20.33 -8.81 -6.53
CA ALA A 333 19.63 -7.58 -6.90
C ALA A 333 18.11 -7.77 -6.83
N PRO A 334 17.31 -6.74 -6.46
CA PRO A 334 15.85 -6.80 -6.60
C PRO A 334 15.45 -6.96 -8.07
N ILE A 335 14.47 -7.82 -8.36
CA ILE A 335 14.03 -8.10 -9.73
C ILE A 335 12.85 -7.20 -10.09
N SER A 336 13.00 -6.25 -11.02
CA SER A 336 11.85 -5.48 -11.54
C SER A 336 11.22 -6.14 -12.76
N GLY A 337 9.89 -6.12 -12.87
CA GLY A 337 9.17 -6.64 -14.05
C GLY A 337 8.84 -8.14 -14.03
N ALA A 338 9.03 -8.83 -12.91
CA ALA A 338 8.63 -10.24 -12.79
C ALA A 338 7.13 -10.38 -12.58
N HIS A 339 6.51 -11.26 -13.36
CA HIS A 339 5.11 -11.63 -13.23
C HIS A 339 4.97 -12.60 -12.06
N ILE A 340 4.20 -12.20 -11.05
CA ILE A 340 3.90 -13.00 -9.86
C ILE A 340 2.47 -13.49 -9.98
N VAL A 341 2.29 -14.80 -10.06
CA VAL A 341 0.99 -15.46 -10.34
C VAL A 341 0.63 -16.39 -9.19
N ALA A 342 -0.64 -16.33 -8.74
CA ALA A 342 -1.21 -17.30 -7.82
C ALA A 342 -2.07 -18.35 -8.55
N TRP A 343 -1.74 -19.61 -8.32
CA TRP A 343 -2.38 -20.80 -8.88
C TRP A 343 -3.32 -21.42 -7.84
N ALA A 344 -4.61 -21.10 -7.97
CA ALA A 344 -5.68 -21.55 -7.07
C ALA A 344 -5.99 -23.04 -7.26
N SER A 345 -6.34 -23.76 -6.20
CA SER A 345 -7.04 -25.04 -6.31
C SER A 345 -8.49 -24.82 -6.77
N ILE A 346 -8.98 -25.65 -7.70
CA ILE A 346 -10.39 -25.63 -8.16
C ILE A 346 -11.27 -26.67 -7.44
N GLY A 347 -10.95 -26.95 -6.18
CA GLY A 347 -11.72 -27.86 -5.33
C GLY A 347 -11.08 -28.12 -3.95
N ASP A 348 -11.75 -28.95 -3.16
CA ASP A 348 -11.48 -29.28 -1.75
C ASP A 348 -10.23 -30.15 -1.49
N ASN A 349 -9.40 -30.37 -2.51
CA ASN A 349 -8.21 -31.22 -2.43
C ASN A 349 -7.00 -30.50 -3.07
N ASP A 350 -5.98 -30.22 -2.27
CA ASP A 350 -4.76 -29.51 -2.67
C ASP A 350 -3.89 -30.26 -3.69
N SER A 351 -4.10 -31.57 -3.86
CA SER A 351 -3.49 -32.38 -4.93
C SER A 351 -4.27 -32.37 -6.27
N GLY A 352 -5.32 -31.55 -6.35
CA GLY A 352 -6.12 -31.33 -7.56
C GLY A 352 -5.40 -30.49 -8.63
N ARG A 353 -6.10 -30.24 -9.74
CA ARG A 353 -5.65 -29.26 -10.74
C ARG A 353 -5.61 -27.87 -10.09
N ARG A 354 -4.60 -27.08 -10.45
CA ARG A 354 -4.55 -25.65 -10.15
C ARG A 354 -4.73 -24.82 -11.42
N VAL A 355 -5.20 -23.59 -11.26
CA VAL A 355 -5.52 -22.66 -12.34
C VAL A 355 -4.95 -21.28 -11.97
N PRO A 356 -4.25 -20.57 -12.88
CA PRO A 356 -3.75 -19.24 -12.57
C PRO A 356 -4.95 -18.28 -12.50
N MET A 357 -5.08 -17.55 -11.39
CA MET A 357 -6.33 -16.84 -11.07
C MET A 357 -6.17 -15.41 -10.57
N PHE A 358 -4.98 -15.04 -10.08
CA PHE A 358 -4.64 -13.67 -9.67
C PHE A 358 -3.19 -13.39 -10.03
N SER A 359 -2.87 -12.16 -10.43
CA SER A 359 -1.46 -11.79 -10.64
C SER A 359 -1.12 -10.32 -10.34
N THR A 360 0.18 -10.05 -10.35
CA THR A 360 0.78 -8.73 -10.12
C THR A 360 2.19 -8.71 -10.74
N MET A 361 2.86 -7.56 -10.74
CA MET A 361 4.24 -7.43 -11.23
C MET A 361 5.16 -6.79 -10.20
N THR A 362 6.39 -7.28 -10.07
CA THR A 362 7.38 -6.71 -9.15
C THR A 362 7.75 -5.29 -9.54
N GLY A 363 7.71 -4.40 -8.55
CA GLY A 363 7.97 -2.97 -8.73
C GLY A 363 6.87 -2.22 -9.46
N LEU A 364 5.69 -2.80 -9.72
CA LEU A 364 4.54 -2.10 -10.31
C LEU A 364 4.08 -0.95 -9.39
N TYR A 365 3.94 -1.26 -8.10
CA TYR A 365 3.50 -0.34 -7.04
C TYR A 365 4.61 0.49 -6.40
N GLN A 366 5.84 0.35 -6.88
CA GLN A 366 7.00 1.04 -6.35
C GLN A 366 7.53 1.98 -7.41
N ARG A 367 7.99 3.15 -6.99
CA ARG A 367 8.61 4.12 -7.89
C ARG A 367 9.88 3.50 -8.48
N TYR A 368 10.03 3.46 -9.80
CA TYR A 368 11.10 2.68 -10.44
C TYR A 368 12.51 3.18 -10.07
N THR A 369 12.65 4.48 -9.77
CA THR A 369 13.89 5.10 -9.29
C THR A 369 14.35 4.56 -7.94
N ASP A 370 13.44 3.98 -7.17
CA ASP A 370 13.70 3.48 -5.83
C ASP A 370 14.17 2.03 -5.97
N ILE A 371 15.32 1.86 -6.62
CA ILE A 371 15.88 0.58 -7.13
C ILE A 371 16.03 -0.54 -6.09
N GLN A 372 15.91 -0.24 -4.80
CA GLN A 372 15.90 -1.23 -3.72
C GLN A 372 14.51 -1.85 -3.49
N LEU A 373 13.45 -1.16 -3.90
CA LEU A 373 12.05 -1.60 -3.79
C LEU A 373 11.51 -2.15 -5.12
N SER A 374 12.28 -2.09 -6.22
CA SER A 374 11.84 -2.55 -7.54
C SER A 374 11.53 -4.06 -7.61
N GLY A 375 12.03 -4.84 -6.64
CA GLY A 375 11.69 -6.26 -6.41
C GLY A 375 10.46 -6.53 -5.53
N MET A 376 9.87 -5.50 -4.91
CA MET A 376 8.67 -5.67 -4.09
C MET A 376 7.43 -5.84 -4.97
N PHE A 377 6.64 -6.87 -4.68
CA PHE A 377 5.31 -7.06 -5.23
C PHE A 377 4.25 -7.04 -4.11
N ASN A 378 3.02 -6.75 -4.50
CA ASN A 378 1.84 -6.97 -3.67
C ASN A 378 0.75 -7.57 -4.57
N LEU A 379 0.26 -8.73 -4.16
CA LEU A 379 -0.73 -9.54 -4.83
C LEU A 379 -1.98 -9.51 -3.96
N MET A 380 -3.05 -8.88 -4.43
CA MET A 380 -4.28 -8.67 -3.67
C MET A 380 -5.44 -9.43 -4.27
N GLY A 381 -6.57 -9.42 -3.55
CA GLY A 381 -7.82 -9.91 -4.10
C GLY A 381 -7.88 -11.42 -4.17
N LEU A 382 -6.99 -12.15 -3.47
CA LEU A 382 -7.11 -13.60 -3.34
C LEU A 382 -8.37 -13.89 -2.51
N TRP A 383 -9.24 -14.76 -3.00
CA TRP A 383 -10.52 -15.04 -2.35
C TRP A 383 -10.31 -15.99 -1.17
N LYS A 384 -10.95 -15.70 -0.03
CA LYS A 384 -10.91 -16.58 1.15
C LYS A 384 -11.72 -17.86 0.95
N GLN A 385 -12.74 -17.80 0.08
CA GLN A 385 -13.63 -18.91 -0.26
C GLN A 385 -14.04 -18.84 -1.74
N MET A 386 -14.32 -20.00 -2.34
CA MET A 386 -14.76 -20.15 -3.73
C MET A 386 -15.90 -21.16 -3.83
N GLU A 387 -16.75 -21.07 -4.87
CA GLU A 387 -17.73 -22.12 -5.16
C GLU A 387 -17.08 -23.40 -5.67
N LEU A 388 -17.49 -24.54 -5.12
CA LEU A 388 -17.01 -25.86 -5.48
C LEU A 388 -17.64 -26.33 -6.81
N PRO A 389 -16.87 -26.51 -7.90
CA PRO A 389 -17.45 -26.78 -9.21
C PRO A 389 -18.31 -28.05 -9.27
N GLY A 390 -19.54 -27.89 -9.79
CA GLY A 390 -20.56 -28.94 -9.83
C GLY A 390 -21.41 -29.05 -8.56
N GLN A 391 -21.24 -28.17 -7.57
CA GLN A 391 -22.05 -28.11 -6.36
C GLN A 391 -22.58 -26.69 -6.13
N GLU A 392 -23.89 -26.52 -6.35
CA GLU A 392 -24.59 -25.23 -6.23
C GLU A 392 -24.62 -24.75 -4.77
N GLY A 393 -24.12 -23.54 -4.51
CA GLY A 393 -24.11 -22.93 -3.17
C GLY A 393 -23.15 -23.56 -2.15
N VAL A 394 -22.26 -24.46 -2.56
CA VAL A 394 -21.23 -25.05 -1.69
C VAL A 394 -19.93 -24.28 -1.86
N LEU A 395 -19.45 -23.66 -0.77
CA LEU A 395 -18.16 -22.98 -0.71
C LEU A 395 -17.06 -23.89 -0.16
N PHE A 396 -15.84 -23.73 -0.66
CA PHE A 396 -14.61 -24.30 -0.11
C PHE A 396 -13.54 -23.21 0.08
N GLU A 397 -12.53 -23.49 0.90
CA GLU A 397 -11.37 -22.60 1.10
C GLU A 397 -10.28 -22.95 0.06
N PRO A 398 -10.02 -22.10 -0.95
CA PRO A 398 -8.99 -22.38 -1.96
C PRO A 398 -7.59 -22.20 -1.38
N SER A 399 -6.65 -23.00 -1.89
CA SER A 399 -5.22 -22.83 -1.64
C SER A 399 -4.52 -22.27 -2.87
N TYR A 400 -3.47 -21.48 -2.65
CA TYR A 400 -2.74 -20.77 -3.69
C TYR A 400 -1.26 -21.14 -3.67
N VAL A 401 -0.72 -21.61 -4.79
CA VAL A 401 0.74 -21.66 -5.00
C VAL A 401 1.16 -20.38 -5.73
N VAL A 402 2.25 -19.75 -5.30
CA VAL A 402 2.76 -18.52 -5.94
C VAL A 402 4.00 -18.83 -6.79
N THR A 403 4.06 -18.29 -8.00
CA THR A 403 5.19 -18.44 -8.94
C THR A 403 5.69 -17.09 -9.45
N MET A 404 7.00 -16.98 -9.67
CA MET A 404 7.67 -15.87 -10.34
C MET A 404 8.10 -16.29 -11.75
N GLY A 405 7.72 -15.50 -12.76
CA GLY A 405 8.16 -15.66 -14.15
C GLY A 405 8.59 -14.35 -14.80
N ALA A 406 9.29 -14.43 -15.93
CA ALA A 406 9.72 -13.27 -16.71
C ALA A 406 8.78 -13.00 -17.88
N LEU A 407 8.33 -11.75 -18.06
CA LEU A 407 7.55 -11.31 -19.22
C LEU A 407 8.50 -11.09 -20.41
N ASN A 408 8.81 -12.17 -21.10
CA ASN A 408 9.82 -12.25 -22.16
C ASN A 408 9.34 -12.96 -23.44
N GLY A 409 8.02 -13.07 -23.63
CA GLY A 409 7.41 -13.60 -24.85
C GLY A 409 7.54 -15.11 -25.09
N LEU A 410 7.94 -15.91 -24.09
CA LEU A 410 8.25 -17.33 -24.29
C LEU A 410 7.03 -18.26 -24.48
N GLY A 411 5.83 -17.90 -24.02
CA GLY A 411 4.64 -18.75 -24.16
C GLY A 411 3.52 -18.48 -23.14
N TYR A 412 2.28 -18.82 -23.51
CA TYR A 412 1.10 -18.69 -22.65
C TYR A 412 1.21 -19.56 -21.39
N GLU A 413 1.70 -20.79 -21.56
CA GLU A 413 1.94 -21.76 -20.48
C GLU A 413 2.98 -21.30 -19.45
N ARG A 414 3.82 -20.33 -19.83
CA ARG A 414 4.81 -19.68 -18.95
C ARG A 414 4.35 -18.35 -18.38
N GLN A 415 3.07 -17.99 -18.58
CA GLN A 415 2.49 -16.71 -18.19
C GLN A 415 3.25 -15.51 -18.80
N ALA A 416 3.79 -15.70 -20.00
CA ALA A 416 4.57 -14.72 -20.76
C ALA A 416 4.12 -14.75 -22.24
N PRO A 417 2.94 -14.18 -22.56
CA PRO A 417 2.34 -14.30 -23.88
C PRO A 417 3.26 -13.85 -25.03
N PRO A 418 3.19 -14.44 -26.23
CA PRO A 418 4.10 -14.11 -27.33
C PRO A 418 4.11 -12.62 -27.69
N ASN A 419 5.29 -12.10 -28.02
CA ASN A 419 5.53 -10.72 -28.47
C ASN A 419 5.20 -9.60 -27.44
N VAL A 420 5.00 -9.92 -26.15
CA VAL A 420 4.84 -8.91 -25.09
C VAL A 420 5.86 -9.03 -23.96
N SER A 421 6.15 -7.89 -23.35
CA SER A 421 7.12 -7.70 -22.27
C SER A 421 6.55 -6.82 -21.15
N ALA A 422 7.25 -6.76 -20.01
CA ALA A 422 6.78 -6.10 -18.78
C ALA A 422 6.38 -4.62 -18.93
N ASP A 423 7.00 -3.91 -19.88
CA ASP A 423 6.68 -2.51 -20.20
C ASP A 423 5.26 -2.30 -20.74
N ILE A 424 4.67 -3.32 -21.38
CA ILE A 424 3.29 -3.28 -21.90
C ILE A 424 2.26 -3.40 -20.76
N PHE A 425 2.68 -3.91 -19.59
CA PHE A 425 1.84 -4.14 -18.42
C PHE A 425 2.10 -3.14 -17.27
N ASP A 426 3.13 -2.31 -17.35
CA ASP A 426 3.35 -1.22 -16.39
C ASP A 426 2.38 -0.05 -16.64
N SER A 427 1.13 -0.24 -16.25
CA SER A 427 0.05 0.75 -16.35
C SER A 427 0.13 1.89 -15.33
N ILE A 428 1.23 1.94 -14.57
CA ILE A 428 1.50 2.96 -13.53
C ILE A 428 2.71 3.83 -13.91
N GLN A 429 3.75 3.28 -14.53
CA GLN A 429 4.95 4.02 -14.94
C GLN A 429 5.43 3.70 -16.36
N GLY A 430 4.74 2.87 -17.13
CA GLY A 430 5.11 2.52 -18.50
C GLY A 430 5.03 3.69 -19.48
N ALA A 431 5.45 3.44 -20.72
CA ALA A 431 5.43 4.46 -21.77
C ALA A 431 4.00 4.88 -22.18
N PHE A 432 3.83 6.11 -22.64
CA PHE A 432 2.61 6.55 -23.33
C PHE A 432 2.32 5.62 -24.53
N PRO A 433 1.07 5.17 -24.75
CA PRO A 433 -0.18 5.62 -24.09
C PRO A 433 -0.63 4.78 -22.88
N LEU A 434 0.21 3.88 -22.34
CA LEU A 434 -0.17 2.93 -21.31
C LEU A 434 -0.24 3.56 -19.90
N SER A 435 0.69 4.48 -19.59
CA SER A 435 0.61 5.36 -18.43
C SER A 435 0.79 6.82 -18.84
N TYR A 436 0.21 7.71 -18.04
CA TYR A 436 0.31 9.17 -18.12
C TYR A 436 0.98 9.74 -16.85
N SER A 437 1.74 8.90 -16.13
CA SER A 437 2.54 9.27 -14.96
C SER A 437 3.55 10.36 -15.28
N THR A 438 3.80 11.24 -14.30
CA THR A 438 4.88 12.25 -14.38
C THR A 438 6.28 11.61 -14.36
N ILE A 439 6.35 10.33 -13.97
CA ILE A 439 7.56 9.51 -13.82
C ILE A 439 7.38 8.26 -14.67
N VAL A 440 8.15 8.15 -15.75
CA VAL A 440 8.07 7.05 -16.73
C VAL A 440 9.30 6.14 -16.60
N ARG A 441 9.07 4.85 -16.35
CA ARG A 441 10.07 3.77 -16.36
C ARG A 441 10.39 3.40 -17.81
N PRO A 442 11.64 3.54 -18.28
CA PRO A 442 12.02 3.05 -19.60
C PRO A 442 12.07 1.51 -19.61
N ALA A 443 11.79 0.90 -20.76
CA ALA A 443 11.71 -0.55 -20.92
C ALA A 443 13.02 -1.31 -20.54
N THR A 444 14.15 -0.59 -20.46
CA THR A 444 15.46 -1.11 -20.03
C THR A 444 15.57 -1.42 -18.53
N GLU A 445 14.68 -0.91 -17.68
CA GLU A 445 14.68 -1.19 -16.23
C GLU A 445 14.06 -2.56 -15.89
N PHE A 446 13.31 -3.16 -16.81
CA PHE A 446 12.70 -4.46 -16.57
C PHE A 446 13.72 -5.58 -16.71
N SER A 447 13.92 -6.32 -15.62
CA SER A 447 14.75 -7.51 -15.62
C SER A 447 14.03 -8.63 -16.37
N THR A 448 14.77 -9.39 -17.18
CA THR A 448 14.29 -10.60 -17.86
C THR A 448 15.26 -11.78 -17.74
N ASN A 449 16.46 -11.57 -17.18
CA ASN A 449 17.54 -12.56 -17.06
C ASN A 449 17.66 -13.10 -15.62
N TYR A 450 16.67 -13.89 -15.21
CA TYR A 450 16.64 -14.65 -13.96
C TYR A 450 15.90 -15.97 -14.19
N PRO A 451 16.16 -17.02 -13.39
CA PRO A 451 15.35 -18.23 -13.44
C PRO A 451 13.93 -17.94 -12.92
N SER A 452 12.92 -18.52 -13.56
CA SER A 452 11.58 -18.58 -12.97
C SER A 452 11.59 -19.48 -11.73
N GLU A 453 10.75 -19.17 -10.75
CA GLU A 453 10.68 -19.89 -9.46
C GLU A 453 9.24 -20.16 -9.03
N VAL A 454 9.07 -21.22 -8.25
CA VAL A 454 7.84 -21.62 -7.55
C VAL A 454 8.13 -21.50 -6.06
N PHE A 455 7.29 -20.78 -5.32
CA PHE A 455 7.50 -20.61 -3.87
C PHE A 455 7.29 -21.95 -3.15
N ASN A 456 8.29 -22.36 -2.38
CA ASN A 456 8.20 -23.53 -1.50
C ASN A 456 8.94 -23.23 -0.19
N GLU A 457 8.30 -23.55 0.94
CA GLU A 457 8.77 -23.15 2.28
C GLU A 457 10.08 -23.82 2.73
N ASP A 458 10.38 -25.02 2.23
CA ASP A 458 11.65 -25.71 2.46
C ASP A 458 12.72 -25.27 1.45
N GLY A 459 12.32 -24.95 0.21
CA GLY A 459 13.18 -24.31 -0.79
C GLY A 459 12.54 -24.23 -2.17
N ASN A 460 12.57 -23.04 -2.79
CA ASN A 460 11.92 -22.78 -4.08
C ASN A 460 12.36 -23.72 -5.21
N VAL A 461 11.41 -24.05 -6.09
CA VAL A 461 11.61 -24.95 -7.22
C VAL A 461 11.68 -24.14 -8.51
N TYR A 462 12.66 -24.41 -9.38
CA TYR A 462 12.83 -23.67 -10.63
C TYR A 462 11.78 -24.03 -11.70
N GLY A 463 11.36 -23.03 -12.48
CA GLY A 463 10.41 -23.14 -13.59
C GLY A 463 8.95 -23.03 -13.15
N VAL A 464 8.19 -22.08 -13.73
CA VAL A 464 6.73 -21.90 -13.49
C VAL A 464 5.97 -23.21 -13.71
N ASP A 465 6.42 -23.98 -14.70
CA ASP A 465 6.06 -25.33 -15.09
C ASP A 465 5.88 -26.30 -13.88
N ASN A 466 6.62 -26.07 -12.79
CA ASN A 466 6.63 -26.90 -11.58
C ASN A 466 5.70 -26.39 -10.45
N TYR A 467 4.70 -25.53 -10.74
CA TYR A 467 3.72 -25.06 -9.76
C TYR A 467 3.05 -26.15 -8.89
N PRO A 468 2.88 -27.43 -9.31
CA PRO A 468 2.35 -28.48 -8.41
C PRO A 468 3.26 -28.84 -7.23
N ALA A 469 4.51 -28.37 -7.19
CA ALA A 469 5.48 -28.60 -6.12
C ALA A 469 5.68 -27.40 -5.17
N GLY A 470 4.93 -26.31 -5.37
CA GLY A 470 4.96 -25.16 -4.48
C GLY A 470 4.10 -25.33 -3.23
N THR A 471 4.38 -24.54 -2.20
CA THR A 471 3.64 -24.62 -0.94
C THR A 471 2.22 -24.04 -1.10
N PRO A 472 1.16 -24.81 -0.80
CA PRO A 472 -0.21 -24.33 -0.82
C PRO A 472 -0.45 -23.33 0.31
N LEU A 473 -0.79 -22.08 -0.04
CA LEU A 473 -1.13 -21.02 0.90
C LEU A 473 -2.66 -20.88 1.03
N ILE A 474 -3.18 -21.01 2.24
CA ILE A 474 -4.61 -20.86 2.58
C ILE A 474 -4.83 -19.69 3.54
N TRP A 475 -6.04 -19.14 3.54
CA TRP A 475 -6.47 -18.19 4.56
C TRP A 475 -6.98 -18.93 5.80
N SER A 476 -6.27 -18.82 6.93
CA SER A 476 -6.73 -19.39 8.20
C SER A 476 -7.65 -18.39 8.91
N PHE A 477 -8.96 -18.68 8.93
CA PHE A 477 -9.94 -17.91 9.71
C PHE A 477 -9.65 -17.94 11.21
N GLU A 478 -9.15 -19.06 11.76
CA GLU A 478 -8.72 -19.18 13.18
C GLU A 478 -7.62 -18.17 13.54
N LYS A 479 -6.67 -17.93 12.62
CA LYS A 479 -5.50 -17.07 12.84
C LYS A 479 -5.63 -15.67 12.24
N ASN A 480 -6.72 -15.41 11.50
CA ASN A 480 -6.94 -14.22 10.69
C ASN A 480 -5.73 -13.88 9.78
N ALA A 481 -5.10 -14.90 9.17
CA ALA A 481 -3.83 -14.78 8.47
C ALA A 481 -3.58 -15.89 7.44
N VAL A 482 -2.73 -15.61 6.45
CA VAL A 482 -2.25 -16.61 5.46
C VAL A 482 -1.27 -17.59 6.10
N VAL A 483 -1.48 -18.89 5.86
CA VAL A 483 -0.62 -19.99 6.31
C VAL A 483 -0.35 -21.00 5.20
N SER A 484 0.75 -21.75 5.30
CA SER A 484 0.93 -23.02 4.58
C SER A 484 -0.13 -24.03 5.04
N ALA A 485 -0.79 -24.72 4.11
CA ALA A 485 -1.71 -25.81 4.45
C ALA A 485 -0.97 -27.05 5.00
N ASP A 486 0.24 -27.33 4.50
CA ASP A 486 1.06 -28.47 4.91
C ASP A 486 1.57 -28.35 6.36
N THR A 487 2.03 -27.16 6.75
CA THR A 487 2.73 -26.95 8.03
C THR A 487 2.05 -25.98 8.99
N ASN A 488 1.00 -25.29 8.54
CA ASN A 488 0.23 -24.31 9.31
C ASN A 488 1.08 -23.15 9.88
N LYS A 489 2.25 -22.90 9.25
CA LYS A 489 3.15 -21.75 9.48
C LYS A 489 2.63 -20.52 8.72
N THR A 490 2.65 -19.34 9.35
CA THR A 490 2.38 -18.06 8.67
C THR A 490 3.56 -17.62 7.80
N ILE A 491 3.34 -16.75 6.82
CA ILE A 491 4.41 -16.25 5.91
C ILE A 491 5.66 -15.75 6.67
N PRO A 492 5.56 -14.91 7.73
CA PRO A 492 6.75 -14.47 8.50
C PRO A 492 7.49 -15.58 9.28
N ARG A 493 6.93 -16.80 9.37
CA ARG A 493 7.59 -17.99 9.92
C ARG A 493 8.26 -18.84 8.84
N MET A 494 7.72 -18.85 7.61
CA MET A 494 8.32 -19.51 6.45
C MET A 494 9.49 -18.68 5.87
N LEU A 495 9.34 -17.35 5.88
CA LEU A 495 10.31 -16.38 5.36
C LEU A 495 10.87 -15.47 6.47
N PRO A 496 11.64 -16.03 7.44
CA PRO A 496 12.19 -15.26 8.55
C PRO A 496 13.31 -14.31 8.10
N ARG A 497 13.52 -13.22 8.86
CA ARG A 497 14.64 -12.27 8.71
C ARG A 497 14.70 -11.55 7.35
N ASN A 498 13.55 -11.23 6.76
CA ASN A 498 13.46 -10.58 5.44
C ASN A 498 14.11 -11.42 4.32
N ARG A 499 14.08 -12.76 4.41
CA ARG A 499 14.34 -13.62 3.25
C ARG A 499 13.24 -13.34 2.21
N PRO A 500 13.56 -12.98 0.94
CA PRO A 500 12.56 -12.74 -0.09
C PRO A 500 11.77 -14.03 -0.39
N MET A 501 10.62 -13.89 -1.06
CA MET A 501 9.81 -15.05 -1.47
C MET A 501 10.45 -15.76 -2.66
N PHE A 502 11.23 -15.05 -3.46
CA PHE A 502 11.98 -15.56 -4.61
C PHE A 502 13.42 -15.05 -4.59
N GLY A 503 14.37 -15.90 -4.97
CA GLY A 503 15.80 -15.64 -4.92
C GLY A 503 16.45 -15.69 -3.52
N ASP A 504 17.64 -15.09 -3.42
CA ASP A 504 18.47 -15.12 -2.22
C ASP A 504 18.27 -13.87 -1.33
N PRO A 505 18.39 -14.00 0.00
CA PRO A 505 18.35 -12.87 0.93
C PRO A 505 19.50 -11.89 0.71
N ASP A 506 19.27 -10.60 0.95
CA ASP A 506 20.32 -9.59 0.82
C ASP A 506 21.47 -9.85 1.81
N MET A 507 22.64 -10.13 1.24
CA MET A 507 23.89 -10.38 1.97
C MET A 507 24.70 -9.09 2.20
N VAL A 508 24.25 -7.95 1.68
CA VAL A 508 24.85 -6.64 1.95
C VAL A 508 24.70 -6.29 3.43
N CYS A 509 25.76 -5.73 4.03
CA CYS A 509 25.79 -5.43 5.45
C CYS A 509 24.67 -4.41 5.83
N PRO A 510 23.89 -4.62 6.90
CA PRO A 510 22.88 -3.65 7.38
C PRO A 510 23.43 -2.27 7.79
N MET A 511 24.76 -2.08 7.83
CA MET A 511 25.40 -0.77 8.01
C MET A 511 25.58 0.00 6.68
N ASN A 512 25.28 -0.62 5.55
CA ASN A 512 25.34 -0.06 4.20
C ASN A 512 23.94 0.26 3.64
N ILE A 513 22.89 0.16 4.47
CA ILE A 513 21.52 0.53 4.12
C ILE A 513 21.48 2.02 3.79
N ILE A 514 20.92 2.35 2.62
CA ILE A 514 20.52 3.70 2.25
C ILE A 514 19.09 3.89 2.79
N GLU A 515 18.97 4.35 4.04
CA GLU A 515 17.69 4.82 4.56
C GLU A 515 17.38 6.17 3.93
N ASN A 516 16.49 6.17 2.94
CA ASN A 516 15.71 7.35 2.57
C ASN A 516 14.22 6.97 2.29
N PRO A 517 13.52 6.33 3.26
CA PRO A 517 12.09 6.04 3.14
C PRO A 517 11.25 7.31 3.35
N SER A 518 10.19 7.43 2.53
CA SER A 518 9.18 8.51 2.52
C SER A 518 9.65 9.93 2.22
N GLY A 519 8.80 10.70 1.55
CA GLY A 519 9.10 12.07 1.11
C GLY A 519 9.03 13.07 2.26
N GLY A 520 10.17 13.69 2.58
CA GLY A 520 10.28 14.81 3.50
C GLY A 520 11.71 15.35 3.59
N THR A 521 11.90 16.66 3.43
CA THR A 521 13.22 17.31 3.33
C THR A 521 13.89 17.55 4.70
N VAL A 522 13.98 16.50 5.50
CA VAL A 522 14.77 16.46 6.75
C VAL A 522 15.84 15.37 6.62
N PRO A 523 17.11 15.72 6.29
CA PRO A 523 18.18 14.74 6.31
C PRO A 523 18.39 14.26 7.74
N THR A 524 18.12 12.97 7.99
CA THR A 524 18.40 12.36 9.30
C THR A 524 19.87 12.54 9.64
N ASP A 525 20.18 12.72 10.93
CA ASP A 525 21.56 12.97 11.38
C ASP A 525 22.51 11.82 10.96
N LEU A 526 21.95 10.60 10.80
CA LEU A 526 22.59 9.39 10.27
C LEU A 526 22.83 9.43 8.75
N GLY A 527 21.86 9.89 7.94
CA GLY A 527 22.05 10.03 6.49
C GLY A 527 23.14 11.05 6.15
N SER A 528 23.08 12.24 6.78
CA SER A 528 24.12 13.26 6.58
C SER A 528 25.49 12.83 7.10
N LEU A 529 25.53 11.93 8.08
CA LEU A 529 26.75 11.31 8.58
C LEU A 529 27.34 10.30 7.60
N ASN A 530 26.52 9.42 7.02
CA ASN A 530 27.01 8.35 6.14
C ASN A 530 27.77 8.95 4.95
N ASN A 531 27.22 10.03 4.36
CA ASN A 531 27.89 10.80 3.32
C ASN A 531 29.21 11.42 3.83
N LYS A 532 29.22 12.07 5.00
CA LYS A 532 30.46 12.64 5.60
C LYS A 532 31.52 11.58 5.96
N LEU A 533 31.12 10.35 6.27
CA LEU A 533 32.04 9.23 6.50
C LEU A 533 32.60 8.65 5.20
N ARG A 534 31.80 8.62 4.13
CA ARG A 534 32.27 8.31 2.77
C ARG A 534 33.22 9.40 2.27
N ASP A 535 32.87 10.68 2.40
CA ASP A 535 33.76 11.81 2.10
C ASP A 535 35.09 11.72 2.86
N PHE A 536 35.06 11.37 4.15
CA PHE A 536 36.28 11.22 4.95
C PHE A 536 37.09 9.98 4.55
N ARG A 537 36.45 8.85 4.25
CA ARG A 537 37.08 7.65 3.70
C ARG A 537 37.80 8.00 2.39
N ASP A 538 37.09 8.62 1.46
CA ASP A 538 37.53 8.78 0.08
C ASP A 538 38.53 9.94 -0.07
N ASN A 539 38.21 11.12 0.50
CA ASN A 539 39.08 12.28 0.38
C ASN A 539 40.22 12.32 1.40
N THR A 540 40.15 11.59 2.52
CA THR A 540 41.19 11.63 3.58
C THR A 540 41.91 10.29 3.81
N LEU A 541 41.18 9.19 4.00
CA LEU A 541 41.82 7.91 4.33
C LEU A 541 42.49 7.26 3.11
N LEU A 542 41.76 7.09 2.00
CA LEU A 542 42.27 6.45 0.78
C LEU A 542 43.40 7.24 0.11
N ASN A 543 43.47 8.56 0.33
CA ASN A 543 44.57 9.43 -0.11
C ASN A 543 45.87 9.25 0.71
N SER A 544 45.97 8.26 1.60
CA SER A 544 47.19 7.95 2.34
C SER A 544 47.38 6.44 2.52
N ALA A 545 48.57 5.90 2.23
CA ALA A 545 48.81 4.46 2.32
C ALA A 545 48.50 3.84 3.70
N LEU A 546 48.62 4.62 4.78
CA LEU A 546 48.21 4.20 6.14
C LEU A 546 46.69 4.15 6.28
N GLY A 547 45.97 5.16 5.76
CA GLY A 547 44.51 5.21 5.77
C GLY A 547 43.89 4.14 4.86
N THR A 548 44.44 3.91 3.66
CA THR A 548 44.07 2.79 2.78
C THR A 548 44.22 1.45 3.50
N ALA A 549 45.32 1.20 4.19
CA ALA A 549 45.52 -0.03 4.97
C ALA A 549 44.54 -0.16 6.15
N VAL A 550 44.12 0.95 6.77
CA VAL A 550 43.07 0.94 7.82
C VAL A 550 41.68 0.68 7.23
N VAL A 551 41.37 1.24 6.04
CA VAL A 551 40.11 1.00 5.32
C VAL A 551 40.04 -0.44 4.80
N GLU A 552 41.14 -0.99 4.28
CA GLU A 552 41.23 -2.39 3.86
C GLU A 552 41.13 -3.35 5.06
N LEU A 553 41.81 -3.05 6.18
CA LEU A 553 41.66 -3.82 7.42
C LEU A 553 40.22 -3.75 7.93
N TYR A 554 39.56 -2.59 7.83
CA TYR A 554 38.14 -2.43 8.14
C TYR A 554 37.29 -3.32 7.22
N TYR A 555 37.43 -3.26 5.89
CA TYR A 555 36.61 -4.08 4.99
C TYR A 555 36.90 -5.59 5.09
N ARG A 556 38.13 -6.02 5.38
CA ARG A 556 38.45 -7.43 5.66
C ARG A 556 37.88 -7.90 7.02
N ALA A 557 37.85 -7.03 8.02
CA ALA A 557 37.30 -7.35 9.35
C ALA A 557 35.76 -7.19 9.42
N ALA A 558 35.17 -6.29 8.63
CA ALA A 558 33.77 -5.89 8.75
C ALA A 558 32.77 -7.02 8.54
N PRO A 559 32.94 -7.98 7.62
CA PRO A 559 32.05 -9.14 7.53
C PRO A 559 32.08 -9.98 8.81
N TYR A 560 33.27 -10.31 9.33
CA TYR A 560 33.44 -11.08 10.56
C TYR A 560 32.92 -10.33 11.80
N VAL A 561 33.25 -9.05 11.93
CA VAL A 561 32.80 -8.19 13.04
C VAL A 561 31.29 -7.99 12.97
N SER A 562 30.70 -7.80 11.78
CA SER A 562 29.24 -7.71 11.60
C SER A 562 28.56 -9.02 11.93
N TYR A 563 29.10 -10.17 11.50
CA TYR A 563 28.61 -11.49 11.85
C TYR A 563 28.60 -11.71 13.37
N GLN A 564 29.68 -11.33 14.08
CA GLN A 564 29.76 -11.40 15.54
C GLN A 564 28.83 -10.39 16.24
N LEU A 565 28.64 -9.19 15.69
CA LEU A 565 27.69 -8.19 16.20
C LEU A 565 26.24 -8.66 16.04
N LEU A 566 25.89 -9.22 14.87
CA LEU A 566 24.56 -9.75 14.57
C LEU A 566 24.24 -11.02 15.36
N ARG A 567 25.24 -11.87 15.67
CA ARG A 567 25.10 -12.96 16.65
C ARG A 567 24.93 -12.49 18.09
N HIS A 568 25.38 -11.28 18.43
CA HIS A 568 25.45 -10.81 19.82
C HIS A 568 24.75 -9.46 20.01
N ASP A 569 23.43 -9.54 20.18
CA ASP A 569 22.46 -8.49 20.56
C ASP A 569 22.97 -7.47 21.61
N ALA A 570 23.79 -7.88 22.59
CA ALA A 570 24.42 -6.97 23.56
C ALA A 570 25.59 -6.15 22.97
N LEU A 571 26.40 -6.78 22.12
CA LEU A 571 27.57 -6.22 21.46
C LEU A 571 27.14 -5.22 20.37
N LEU A 572 26.08 -5.52 19.62
CA LEU A 572 25.44 -4.60 18.66
C LEU A 572 24.99 -3.29 19.33
N ARG A 573 24.41 -3.36 20.54
CA ARG A 573 24.03 -2.15 21.30
C ARG A 573 25.24 -1.37 21.82
N ALA A 574 26.29 -2.05 22.25
CA ALA A 574 27.53 -1.40 22.66
C ALA A 574 28.17 -0.64 21.49
N ALA A 575 28.19 -1.24 20.30
CA ALA A 575 28.66 -0.61 19.06
C ALA A 575 27.79 0.61 18.68
N ARG A 576 26.46 0.45 18.59
CA ARG A 576 25.53 1.57 18.30
C ARG A 576 25.67 2.72 19.31
N GLY A 577 25.78 2.40 20.60
CA GLY A 577 25.99 3.39 21.66
C GLY A 577 27.34 4.11 21.57
N ALA A 578 28.42 3.40 21.21
CA ALA A 578 29.74 3.98 21.00
C ALA A 578 29.76 4.91 19.78
N VAL A 579 29.11 4.53 18.68
CA VAL A 579 28.96 5.39 17.49
C VAL A 579 28.19 6.67 17.86
N LEU A 580 27.02 6.57 18.49
CA LEU A 580 26.24 7.74 18.91
C LEU A 580 26.99 8.65 19.89
N LEU A 581 27.80 8.09 20.80
CA LEU A 581 28.66 8.87 21.69
C LEU A 581 29.77 9.61 20.91
N CYS A 582 30.44 8.94 19.97
CA CYS A 582 31.45 9.56 19.12
C CYS A 582 30.85 10.68 18.25
N LEU A 583 29.61 10.53 17.78
CA LEU A 583 28.89 11.57 17.02
C LEU A 583 28.54 12.79 17.85
N TRP A 584 28.00 12.58 19.06
CA TRP A 584 27.73 13.66 20.00
C TRP A 584 29.00 14.43 20.38
N ILE A 585 30.13 13.73 20.54
CA ILE A 585 31.45 14.34 20.73
C ILE A 585 31.87 15.13 19.48
N TRP A 586 31.81 14.52 18.29
CA TRP A 586 32.27 15.10 17.03
C TRP A 586 31.51 16.38 16.64
N GLN A 587 30.17 16.35 16.64
CA GLN A 587 29.33 17.52 16.38
C GLN A 587 29.61 18.68 17.35
N ARG A 588 29.97 18.37 18.61
CA ARG A 588 30.22 19.38 19.65
C ARG A 588 31.68 19.82 19.74
N ILE A 589 32.65 19.10 19.16
CA ILE A 589 34.08 19.46 19.19
C ILE A 589 34.34 20.85 18.60
N MET A 590 33.81 21.17 17.42
CA MET A 590 33.97 22.51 16.83
C MET A 590 33.34 23.60 17.71
N MET A 591 32.18 23.32 18.30
CA MET A 591 31.50 24.26 19.18
C MET A 591 32.27 24.48 20.49
N VAL A 592 32.88 23.44 21.07
CA VAL A 592 33.75 23.53 22.26
C VAL A 592 35.05 24.27 21.95
N LEU A 593 35.64 24.07 20.77
CA LEU A 593 36.83 24.81 20.33
C LEU A 593 36.51 26.29 20.07
N ILE A 594 35.38 26.61 19.45
CA ILE A 594 34.92 27.99 19.24
C ILE A 594 34.60 28.65 20.59
N LEU A 595 33.83 28.00 21.48
CA LEU A 595 33.51 28.56 22.79
C LEU A 595 34.77 28.73 23.66
N GLY A 596 35.72 27.79 23.60
CA GLY A 596 37.00 27.85 24.30
C GLY A 596 37.94 28.95 23.78
N THR A 597 38.01 29.15 22.46
CA THR A 597 38.76 30.28 21.87
C THR A 597 38.08 31.62 22.14
N LEU A 598 36.75 31.68 22.18
CA LEU A 598 36.00 32.86 22.62
C LEU A 598 36.25 33.17 24.11
N LEU A 599 36.16 32.18 25.00
CA LEU A 599 36.41 32.36 26.44
C LEU A 599 37.86 32.80 26.70
N THR A 600 38.84 32.19 26.03
CA THR A 600 40.26 32.56 26.20
C THR A 600 40.58 33.93 25.61
N THR A 601 40.01 34.33 24.47
CA THR A 601 40.17 35.70 23.95
C THR A 601 39.46 36.74 24.82
N VAL A 602 38.24 36.47 25.29
CA VAL A 602 37.53 37.33 26.26
C VAL A 602 38.33 37.49 27.55
N MET A 603 38.80 36.40 28.17
CA MET A 603 39.64 36.46 29.38
C MET A 603 40.97 37.19 29.13
N TYR A 604 41.60 37.00 27.96
CA TYR A 604 42.84 37.70 27.58
C TYR A 604 42.61 39.22 27.42
N VAL A 605 41.51 39.63 26.78
CA VAL A 605 41.13 41.04 26.62
C VAL A 605 40.78 41.67 27.98
N MET A 606 40.01 40.97 28.83
CA MET A 606 39.69 41.42 30.19
C MET A 606 40.95 41.58 31.04
N LYS A 607 41.89 40.63 30.97
CA LYS A 607 43.18 40.70 31.69
C LYS A 607 44.10 41.81 31.18
N LYS A 608 44.00 42.18 29.90
CA LYS A 608 44.80 43.25 29.26
C LYS A 608 44.23 44.65 29.50
N LYS A 609 42.92 44.79 29.72
CA LYS A 609 42.23 46.08 29.89
C LYS A 609 41.66 46.19 31.31
N ASN A 610 42.52 46.64 32.24
CA ASN A 610 42.32 46.66 33.70
C ASN A 610 41.26 47.69 34.20
N ARG A 611 40.14 47.84 33.46
CA ARG A 611 39.03 48.78 33.66
C ARG A 611 37.72 48.23 33.06
N MET A 612 37.11 47.24 33.70
CA MET A 612 35.68 46.96 33.55
C MET A 612 35.07 46.79 34.95
N SER A 613 33.94 47.45 35.19
CA SER A 613 33.13 47.25 36.40
C SER A 613 32.46 45.86 36.35
N PRO A 614 32.09 45.26 37.50
CA PRO A 614 31.52 43.91 37.53
C PRO A 614 30.27 43.74 36.64
N ALA A 615 29.49 44.81 36.45
CA ALA A 615 28.36 44.82 35.52
C ALA A 615 28.74 44.47 34.07
N GLY A 616 29.93 44.88 33.60
CA GLY A 616 30.40 44.57 32.25
C GLY A 616 30.81 43.10 32.07
N ALA A 617 31.34 42.47 33.13
CA ALA A 617 31.61 41.03 33.13
C ALA A 617 30.30 40.22 33.18
N ALA A 618 29.33 40.66 33.99
CA ALA A 618 28.00 40.07 34.05
C ALA A 618 27.26 40.17 32.70
N ALA A 619 27.32 41.32 32.01
CA ALA A 619 26.71 41.50 30.69
C ALA A 619 27.34 40.59 29.62
N ALA A 620 28.67 40.41 29.62
CA ALA A 620 29.33 39.48 28.69
C ALA A 620 28.97 38.02 28.98
N LEU A 621 28.86 37.63 30.25
CA LEU A 621 28.42 36.30 30.65
C LEU A 621 26.95 36.05 30.29
N LEU A 622 26.08 37.05 30.50
CA LEU A 622 24.66 36.97 30.13
C LEU A 622 24.47 36.85 28.61
N ALA A 623 25.25 37.60 27.82
CA ALA A 623 25.26 37.46 26.36
C ALA A 623 25.71 36.06 25.93
N LEU A 624 26.74 35.49 26.57
CA LEU A 624 27.19 34.11 26.31
C LEU A 624 26.09 33.08 26.63
N ILE A 625 25.38 33.26 27.75
CA ILE A 625 24.24 32.41 28.16
C ILE A 625 23.07 32.53 27.16
N LEU A 626 22.76 33.74 26.69
CA LEU A 626 21.72 33.97 25.67
C LEU A 626 22.09 33.33 24.32
N CYS A 627 23.37 33.37 23.91
CA CYS A 627 23.84 32.66 22.72
C CYS A 627 23.77 31.13 22.85
N VAL A 628 23.89 30.57 24.07
CA VAL A 628 23.68 29.12 24.31
C VAL A 628 22.19 28.78 24.32
N ALA A 629 21.32 29.67 24.81
CA ALA A 629 19.87 29.47 24.80
C ALA A 629 19.27 29.48 23.38
N ALA A 630 19.91 30.16 22.42
CA ALA A 630 19.42 30.29 21.04
C ALA A 630 19.41 28.99 20.20
N VAL A 631 19.93 27.87 20.73
CA VAL A 631 19.88 26.54 20.09
C VAL A 631 19.19 25.50 20.99
N ALA A 632 18.37 25.96 21.95
CA ALA A 632 17.45 25.10 22.68
C ALA A 632 16.18 24.89 21.84
N GLY A 633 16.14 23.83 21.03
CA GLY A 633 14.90 23.36 20.42
C GLY A 633 13.85 23.08 21.51
N ALA A 634 12.68 23.68 21.38
CA ALA A 634 11.64 23.69 22.41
C ALA A 634 10.81 22.39 22.43
N GLY A 635 11.47 21.26 22.70
CA GLY A 635 10.78 19.98 22.93
C GLY A 635 9.84 20.09 24.15
N GLN A 636 8.59 19.66 24.00
CA GLN A 636 7.68 19.56 25.14
C GLN A 636 8.12 18.38 26.01
N VAL A 637 8.47 18.65 27.28
CA VAL A 637 8.70 17.56 28.23
C VAL A 637 7.34 16.97 28.61
N PRO A 638 7.06 15.68 28.36
CA PRO A 638 5.74 15.11 28.57
C PRO A 638 5.26 15.28 30.01
N VAL A 639 4.01 15.71 30.17
CA VAL A 639 3.42 15.99 31.49
C VAL A 639 3.16 14.67 32.21
N THR A 640 3.91 14.39 33.28
CA THR A 640 3.79 13.12 34.04
C THR A 640 2.40 12.93 34.61
N THR A 641 2.00 11.68 34.86
CA THR A 641 0.66 11.32 35.31
C THR A 641 0.28 12.03 36.63
N GLU A 642 1.23 12.26 37.54
CA GLU A 642 0.99 12.98 38.79
C GLU A 642 0.87 14.50 38.61
N LYS A 643 1.38 15.06 37.49
CA LYS A 643 1.15 16.45 37.10
C LYS A 643 -0.22 16.62 36.42
N LEU A 644 -0.64 15.66 35.58
CA LEU A 644 -2.00 15.60 35.03
C LEU A 644 -3.03 15.50 36.17
N VAL A 645 -2.89 14.50 37.05
CA VAL A 645 -3.77 14.33 38.23
C VAL A 645 -3.76 15.55 39.15
N ALA A 646 -2.66 16.31 39.23
CA ALA A 646 -2.62 17.56 40.00
C ALA A 646 -3.44 18.68 39.34
N GLY A 647 -3.22 18.94 38.06
CA GLY A 647 -3.78 20.08 37.33
C GLY A 647 -5.24 19.95 36.90
N SER A 648 -5.74 18.74 36.66
CA SER A 648 -7.14 18.51 36.30
C SER A 648 -8.09 18.84 37.46
N THR A 649 -9.20 19.54 37.20
CA THR A 649 -10.29 19.71 38.18
C THR A 649 -11.05 18.39 38.35
N TYR A 650 -11.36 17.73 37.23
CA TYR A 650 -12.12 16.48 37.17
C TYR A 650 -11.32 15.38 36.48
N ILE A 651 -11.50 14.14 36.94
CA ILE A 651 -10.94 12.94 36.31
C ILE A 651 -12.03 11.87 36.35
N VAL A 652 -12.52 11.49 35.18
CA VAL A 652 -13.72 10.65 34.99
C VAL A 652 -13.43 9.56 33.96
N SER A 653 -14.18 8.45 34.02
CA SER A 653 -14.23 7.44 32.97
C SER A 653 -15.67 7.17 32.54
N GLY A 654 -15.86 6.75 31.29
CA GLY A 654 -17.17 6.49 30.72
C GLY A 654 -17.14 6.57 29.19
N ARG A 655 -18.23 7.03 28.56
CA ARG A 655 -18.39 6.99 27.10
C ARG A 655 -18.84 8.31 26.48
N VAL A 656 -18.43 8.56 25.25
CA VAL A 656 -19.00 9.61 24.40
C VAL A 656 -20.43 9.19 24.00
N LEU A 657 -21.39 10.10 24.21
CA LEU A 657 -22.79 9.98 23.76
C LEU A 657 -23.05 10.71 22.44
N SER A 658 -22.34 11.80 22.16
CA SER A 658 -22.29 12.45 20.85
C SER A 658 -21.03 13.31 20.72
N ALA A 659 -20.60 13.55 19.48
CA ALA A 659 -19.46 14.38 19.12
C ALA A 659 -19.78 15.17 17.85
N GLU A 660 -20.58 16.24 17.98
CA GLU A 660 -21.13 16.99 16.86
C GLU A 660 -20.24 18.17 16.47
N GLY A 661 -19.71 18.15 15.24
CA GLY A 661 -18.92 19.25 14.70
C GLY A 661 -19.80 20.40 14.18
N PHE A 662 -19.45 21.64 14.54
CA PHE A 662 -20.09 22.86 14.05
C PHE A 662 -19.05 23.92 13.64
N GLN A 663 -19.41 24.79 12.70
CA GLN A 663 -18.58 25.95 12.34
C GLN A 663 -19.01 27.19 13.14
N ALA A 664 -18.06 27.81 13.83
CA ALA A 664 -18.26 29.06 14.58
C ALA A 664 -18.20 30.30 13.67
N GLN A 665 -18.61 31.46 14.20
CA GLN A 665 -18.62 32.74 13.46
C GLN A 665 -17.23 33.25 13.04
N ASP A 666 -16.14 32.70 13.58
CA ASP A 666 -14.76 32.98 13.15
C ASP A 666 -14.26 32.02 12.05
N GLY A 667 -15.15 31.16 11.54
CA GLY A 667 -14.87 30.19 10.47
C GLY A 667 -14.23 28.89 10.95
N ARG A 668 -13.90 28.74 12.24
CA ARG A 668 -13.29 27.53 12.79
C ARG A 668 -14.32 26.44 13.07
N ILE A 669 -13.90 25.19 12.93
CA ILE A 669 -14.68 24.03 13.35
C ILE A 669 -14.39 23.73 14.82
N TYR A 670 -15.45 23.47 15.57
CA TYR A 670 -15.43 23.00 16.95
C TYR A 670 -16.30 21.75 17.05
N THR A 671 -16.01 20.85 17.98
CA THR A 671 -16.87 19.71 18.31
C THR A 671 -17.48 19.92 19.69
N ASP A 672 -18.82 19.88 19.76
CA ASP A 672 -19.55 19.73 21.01
C ASP A 672 -19.56 18.24 21.39
N VAL A 673 -18.95 17.92 22.53
CA VAL A 673 -18.81 16.55 23.04
C VAL A 673 -19.71 16.37 24.27
N VAL A 674 -20.62 15.41 24.20
CA VAL A 674 -21.42 14.95 25.34
C VAL A 674 -20.88 13.62 25.83
N PHE A 675 -20.56 13.53 27.13
CA PHE A 675 -19.86 12.39 27.72
C PHE A 675 -20.60 11.87 28.96
N GLU A 676 -20.99 10.60 28.98
CA GLU A 676 -21.59 9.93 30.14
C GLU A 676 -20.50 9.45 31.11
N VAL A 677 -20.67 9.73 32.40
CA VAL A 677 -19.69 9.40 33.45
C VAL A 677 -20.05 8.09 34.16
N THR A 678 -19.35 7.02 33.83
CA THR A 678 -19.44 5.70 34.48
C THR A 678 -18.72 5.69 35.84
N ASP A 679 -17.51 6.27 35.94
CA ASP A 679 -16.75 6.35 37.19
C ASP A 679 -15.97 7.67 37.36
N VAL A 680 -15.63 8.01 38.61
CA VAL A 680 -14.97 9.27 38.99
C VAL A 680 -13.77 9.02 39.90
N ALA A 681 -12.60 9.50 39.49
CA ALA A 681 -11.36 9.44 40.26
C ALA A 681 -11.01 10.77 40.97
N LYS A 682 -11.45 11.92 40.43
CA LYS A 682 -11.26 13.25 41.03
C LYS A 682 -12.40 14.20 40.61
N GLY A 683 -12.76 15.11 41.51
CA GLY A 683 -13.79 16.14 41.28
C GLY A 683 -15.19 15.68 41.68
N ASP A 684 -16.09 16.64 41.82
CA ASP A 684 -17.40 16.44 42.47
C ASP A 684 -18.52 16.22 41.43
N VAL A 685 -18.37 15.18 40.61
CA VAL A 685 -19.33 14.75 39.57
C VAL A 685 -20.02 13.44 39.99
N ASN A 686 -21.28 13.25 39.59
CA ASN A 686 -22.04 12.03 39.89
C ASN A 686 -21.82 10.97 38.80
N ARG A 687 -21.76 9.68 39.19
CA ARG A 687 -21.88 8.58 38.23
C ARG A 687 -23.29 8.57 37.61
N GLY A 688 -23.40 8.21 36.33
CA GLY A 688 -24.64 8.28 35.57
C GLY A 688 -25.12 9.72 35.31
N SER A 689 -24.20 10.68 35.30
CA SER A 689 -24.46 12.05 34.85
C SER A 689 -23.62 12.36 33.61
N THR A 690 -24.09 13.31 32.79
CA THR A 690 -23.40 13.75 31.59
C THR A 690 -22.58 15.01 31.83
N LEU A 691 -21.44 15.09 31.15
CA LEU A 691 -20.63 16.30 31.01
C LEU A 691 -20.71 16.75 29.55
N ALA A 692 -20.83 18.05 29.33
CA ALA A 692 -20.74 18.66 28.00
C ALA A 692 -19.52 19.60 27.98
N PHE A 693 -18.71 19.50 26.92
CA PHE A 693 -17.56 20.37 26.70
C PHE A 693 -17.27 20.55 25.20
N VAL A 694 -16.59 21.64 24.86
CA VAL A 694 -16.28 22.00 23.47
C VAL A 694 -14.79 21.82 23.23
N VAL A 695 -14.42 21.19 22.11
CA VAL A 695 -13.03 21.12 21.64
C VAL A 695 -12.87 21.79 20.28
N ILE A 696 -11.68 22.31 19.99
CA ILE A 696 -11.35 22.87 18.67
C ILE A 696 -10.92 21.75 17.72
N GLY A 697 -11.35 21.82 16.48
CA GLY A 697 -11.22 20.74 15.50
C GLY A 697 -12.50 19.93 15.35
N GLY A 698 -12.44 18.86 14.55
CA GLY A 698 -13.59 18.00 14.22
C GLY A 698 -13.96 18.04 12.74
N ARG A 699 -15.14 17.51 12.40
CA ARG A 699 -15.69 17.44 11.04
C ARG A 699 -17.03 18.15 10.96
N TYR A 700 -17.17 19.08 10.01
CA TYR A 700 -18.42 19.78 9.68
C TYR A 700 -18.73 19.55 8.20
N GLY A 701 -19.64 18.61 7.92
CA GLY A 701 -19.94 18.16 6.56
C GLY A 701 -18.72 17.49 5.90
N THR A 702 -18.26 18.06 4.79
CA THR A 702 -17.03 17.63 4.08
C THR A 702 -15.75 18.27 4.62
N LEU A 703 -15.84 19.32 5.45
CA LEU A 703 -14.69 20.02 6.00
C LEU A 703 -14.23 19.35 7.29
N ALA A 704 -12.92 19.12 7.42
CA ALA A 704 -12.29 18.62 8.64
C ALA A 704 -11.20 19.61 9.11
N LEU A 705 -11.09 19.79 10.43
CA LEU A 705 -10.04 20.58 11.07
C LEU A 705 -9.33 19.71 12.11
N ALA A 706 -8.07 19.39 11.85
CA ALA A 706 -7.18 18.78 12.84
C ALA A 706 -6.52 19.89 13.67
N ALA A 707 -6.65 19.84 14.99
CA ALA A 707 -5.97 20.75 15.91
C ALA A 707 -4.83 20.02 16.61
N THR A 708 -3.59 20.21 16.11
CA THR A 708 -2.40 19.48 16.59
C THR A 708 -2.24 19.56 18.11
N GLY A 709 -2.14 18.40 18.76
CA GLY A 709 -2.04 18.28 20.22
C GLY A 709 -3.38 18.27 20.99
N ILE A 710 -4.53 18.37 20.33
CA ILE A 710 -5.87 18.22 20.93
C ILE A 710 -6.45 16.85 20.51
N PRO A 711 -6.99 16.03 21.43
CA PRO A 711 -7.61 14.76 21.05
C PRO A 711 -8.96 14.99 20.37
N GLY A 712 -9.22 14.26 19.28
CA GLY A 712 -10.56 14.10 18.72
C GLY A 712 -11.43 13.18 19.58
N PHE A 713 -12.73 13.15 19.31
CA PHE A 713 -13.73 12.32 20.00
C PHE A 713 -14.68 11.71 18.97
N VAL A 714 -15.11 10.47 19.21
CA VAL A 714 -16.05 9.74 18.33
C VAL A 714 -17.22 9.23 19.16
N GLU A 715 -18.43 9.22 18.61
CA GLU A 715 -19.60 8.69 19.31
C GLU A 715 -19.41 7.21 19.69
N GLY A 716 -19.85 6.85 20.90
CA GLY A 716 -19.67 5.50 21.44
C GLY A 716 -18.29 5.22 22.03
N GLU A 717 -17.27 6.07 21.79
CA GLU A 717 -15.92 5.87 22.31
C GLU A 717 -15.89 5.84 23.85
N GLY A 718 -15.33 4.77 24.43
CA GLY A 718 -15.01 4.69 25.85
C GLY A 718 -13.69 5.42 26.15
N ALA A 719 -13.63 6.22 27.21
CA ALA A 719 -12.41 6.94 27.59
C ALA A 719 -12.29 7.23 29.10
N VAL A 720 -11.06 7.49 29.55
CA VAL A 720 -10.74 8.21 30.79
C VAL A 720 -10.32 9.63 30.43
N LEU A 721 -11.01 10.63 30.97
CA LEU A 721 -10.80 12.05 30.67
C LEU A 721 -10.20 12.81 31.84
N TYR A 722 -9.23 13.66 31.52
CA TYR A 722 -8.63 14.65 32.41
C TYR A 722 -9.13 16.03 32.01
N LEU A 723 -10.01 16.64 32.82
CA LEU A 723 -10.66 17.92 32.50
C LEU A 723 -10.28 19.00 33.53
N VAL A 724 -10.10 20.23 33.07
CA VAL A 724 -9.97 21.42 33.92
C VAL A 724 -11.18 22.35 33.71
N ASP A 725 -11.68 22.94 34.78
CA ASP A 725 -12.71 23.98 34.72
C ASP A 725 -12.03 25.35 34.57
N VAL A 726 -12.33 26.04 33.46
CA VAL A 726 -11.73 27.31 33.08
C VAL A 726 -12.79 28.42 33.17
N PRO A 727 -12.65 29.40 34.09
CA PRO A 727 -13.63 30.46 34.27
C PRO A 727 -13.95 31.20 32.97
N GLY A 728 -15.21 31.12 32.53
CA GLY A 728 -15.70 31.74 31.29
C GLY A 728 -15.63 30.85 30.03
N TYR A 729 -14.93 29.71 30.08
CA TYR A 729 -14.86 28.73 28.99
C TYR A 729 -15.46 27.36 29.36
N GLY A 730 -15.63 27.07 30.66
CA GLY A 730 -16.18 25.81 31.15
C GLY A 730 -15.15 24.68 31.19
N LEU A 731 -15.60 23.45 30.99
CA LEU A 731 -14.74 22.27 31.00
C LEU A 731 -13.88 22.22 29.73
N VAL A 732 -12.57 22.02 29.89
CA VAL A 732 -11.59 21.90 28.81
C VAL A 732 -10.68 20.69 29.07
N PRO A 733 -10.33 19.87 28.06
CA PRO A 733 -9.37 18.77 28.23
C PRO A 733 -7.98 19.27 28.64
N TYR A 734 -7.41 18.66 29.68
CA TYR A 734 -6.16 19.09 30.32
C TYR A 734 -5.02 18.09 30.09
N GLY A 735 -4.00 18.49 29.34
CA GLY A 735 -2.81 17.66 29.05
C GLY A 735 -2.52 17.40 27.57
N GLY A 736 -3.16 18.12 26.64
CA GLY A 736 -3.05 17.86 25.21
C GLY A 736 -3.64 16.48 24.86
N LEU A 737 -2.98 15.71 23.98
CA LEU A 737 -3.40 14.35 23.63
C LEU A 737 -3.61 13.47 24.88
N ARG A 738 -2.75 13.60 25.91
CA ARG A 738 -2.86 12.85 27.18
C ARG A 738 -4.09 13.20 28.04
N SER A 739 -4.94 14.14 27.60
CA SER A 739 -6.19 14.46 28.28
C SER A 739 -7.31 13.45 28.02
N LYS A 740 -7.19 12.64 26.96
CA LYS A 740 -8.03 11.46 26.69
C LYS A 740 -7.14 10.21 26.74
N ILE A 741 -7.57 9.18 27.46
CA ILE A 741 -7.00 7.82 27.36
C ILE A 741 -8.14 6.90 26.92
N PRO A 742 -8.08 6.25 25.75
CA PRO A 742 -9.15 5.37 25.29
C PRO A 742 -9.27 4.13 26.18
N ILE A 743 -10.51 3.69 26.38
CA ILE A 743 -10.86 2.41 27.00
C ILE A 743 -11.06 1.41 25.88
N HIS A 744 -10.42 0.26 26.00
CA HIS A 744 -10.61 -0.89 25.12
C HIS A 744 -11.32 -1.99 25.89
N ILE A 745 -12.15 -2.78 25.21
CA ILE A 745 -12.68 -4.03 25.76
C ILE A 745 -11.73 -5.15 25.29
N ASP A 746 -11.27 -5.98 26.21
CA ASP A 746 -10.46 -7.15 25.87
C ASP A 746 -11.35 -8.26 25.26
N PRO A 747 -11.14 -8.69 24.00
CA PRO A 747 -11.98 -9.70 23.36
C PRO A 747 -11.84 -11.11 23.98
N GLU A 748 -10.80 -11.39 24.77
CA GLU A 748 -10.67 -12.69 25.47
C GLU A 748 -11.40 -12.73 26.82
N THR A 749 -11.62 -11.58 27.48
CA THR A 749 -12.12 -11.52 28.87
C THR A 749 -13.35 -10.66 29.10
N GLU A 750 -13.77 -9.87 28.11
CA GLU A 750 -14.81 -8.82 28.20
C GLU A 750 -14.52 -7.71 29.24
N GLU A 751 -13.32 -7.64 29.84
CA GLU A 751 -12.99 -6.56 30.78
C GLU A 751 -12.59 -5.25 30.06
N GLU A 752 -13.00 -4.12 30.65
CA GLU A 752 -12.55 -2.77 30.25
C GLU A 752 -11.09 -2.53 30.67
N GLU A 753 -10.20 -2.31 29.72
CA GLU A 753 -8.78 -1.99 29.92
C GLU A 753 -8.38 -0.60 29.38
N VAL A 754 -7.31 -0.03 29.93
CA VAL A 754 -6.62 1.17 29.43
C VAL A 754 -5.13 0.91 29.25
N VAL A 755 -4.54 1.48 28.20
CA VAL A 755 -3.09 1.44 27.96
C VAL A 755 -2.39 2.52 28.80
N VAL A 756 -1.39 2.15 29.60
CA VAL A 756 -0.74 3.08 30.55
C VAL A 756 0.75 3.26 30.23
N GLY A 757 1.05 4.13 29.27
CA GLY A 757 2.41 4.53 28.87
C GLY A 757 2.83 5.93 29.34
N GLU A 758 4.15 6.17 29.45
CA GLU A 758 4.73 7.48 29.81
C GLU A 758 5.28 8.27 28.60
N GLY A 759 4.39 8.62 27.66
CA GLY A 759 4.57 9.74 26.72
C GLY A 759 5.35 9.49 25.42
N GLU A 760 5.21 10.47 24.52
CA GLU A 760 5.85 10.64 23.20
C GLU A 760 5.41 9.64 22.10
N ASP A 761 4.79 10.04 20.98
CA ASP A 761 3.98 11.24 20.64
C ASP A 761 3.20 10.98 19.33
N ASP A 762 2.17 11.78 19.02
CA ASP A 762 1.31 11.64 17.83
C ASP A 762 1.07 13.00 17.12
N ALA A 763 0.72 12.94 15.82
CA ALA A 763 0.18 14.00 14.93
C ALA A 763 1.10 14.92 14.07
N ALA A 764 0.98 14.72 12.74
CA ALA A 764 0.85 15.71 11.65
C ALA A 764 2.04 16.58 11.16
N THR A 765 2.67 16.07 10.08
CA THR A 765 3.04 16.68 8.77
C THR A 765 2.90 18.20 8.50
N GLU A 766 3.90 18.82 7.83
CA GLU A 766 3.79 19.48 6.49
C GLU A 766 5.10 20.15 5.98
N GLY A 767 5.43 19.96 4.68
CA GLY A 767 6.34 20.75 3.82
C GLY A 767 7.88 20.71 4.05
N GLU A 768 8.76 20.98 3.07
CA GLU A 768 8.67 20.95 1.58
C GLU A 768 10.08 21.18 0.94
N GLU A 769 10.29 20.79 -0.34
CA GLU A 769 11.31 21.30 -1.33
C GLU A 769 12.85 21.28 -0.99
N GLN A 770 13.83 21.19 -1.92
CA GLN A 770 13.93 21.05 -3.41
C GLN A 770 15.39 20.65 -3.82
N SER A 771 15.63 20.20 -5.08
CA SER A 771 16.91 20.35 -5.88
C SER A 771 18.21 19.63 -5.36
N GLU A 772 19.33 19.35 -6.07
CA GLU A 772 19.83 19.24 -7.49
C GLU A 772 21.34 18.78 -7.40
N GLU A 773 22.11 18.27 -8.39
CA GLU A 773 21.99 17.88 -9.83
C GLU A 773 23.17 16.88 -10.19
N GLY A 774 22.94 15.84 -11.00
CA GLY A 774 23.96 15.08 -11.80
C GLY A 774 25.05 14.23 -11.08
N GLU A 775 25.89 13.42 -11.77
CA GLU A 775 25.85 12.86 -13.15
C GLU A 775 26.97 11.77 -13.33
N THR A 776 26.79 10.80 -14.25
CA THR A 776 27.80 9.96 -14.99
C THR A 776 28.93 9.18 -14.24
N GLU A 777 29.60 8.12 -14.77
CA GLU A 777 29.32 6.98 -15.68
C GLU A 777 30.49 5.95 -15.58
N GLY A 778 30.39 4.78 -16.22
CA GLY A 778 31.49 3.81 -16.44
C GLY A 778 31.44 2.59 -15.49
N GLU A 779 31.20 1.35 -15.98
CA GLU A 779 32.13 0.48 -16.75
C GLU A 779 33.27 -0.12 -15.87
N GLU A 780 33.57 -1.42 -15.85
CA GLU A 780 32.92 -2.60 -16.47
C GLU A 780 33.52 -3.92 -15.89
N ASP A 781 32.97 -5.06 -16.35
CA ASP A 781 33.57 -6.40 -16.52
C ASP A 781 33.34 -7.51 -15.45
N GLU A 782 33.21 -8.75 -15.93
CA GLU A 782 32.74 -9.96 -15.21
C GLU A 782 33.86 -10.97 -14.87
N GLY A 783 33.55 -12.03 -14.10
CA GLY A 783 34.55 -13.03 -13.66
C GLY A 783 33.99 -14.29 -12.97
N GLU A 784 33.44 -15.18 -13.80
CA GLU A 784 33.02 -16.60 -13.64
C GLU A 784 33.48 -17.47 -12.42
N ASN A 785 32.66 -18.52 -12.14
CA ASN A 785 33.00 -19.89 -11.65
C ASN A 785 33.65 -20.10 -10.24
N GLU A 786 33.38 -21.14 -9.45
CA GLU A 786 32.53 -22.36 -9.62
C GLU A 786 32.14 -22.96 -8.23
N GLU A 787 31.11 -23.83 -8.22
CA GLU A 787 30.74 -24.96 -7.33
C GLU A 787 31.23 -25.11 -5.85
N GLY A 788 30.43 -25.79 -5.02
CA GLY A 788 30.86 -26.29 -3.70
C GLY A 788 29.75 -26.83 -2.78
N GLU A 789 29.67 -28.16 -2.62
CA GLU A 789 28.77 -28.90 -1.72
C GLU A 789 29.37 -29.11 -0.30
N GLY A 790 28.57 -29.57 0.67
CA GLY A 790 29.05 -29.97 2.00
C GLY A 790 27.95 -30.36 2.99
N GLU A 791 27.99 -31.61 3.50
CA GLU A 791 26.91 -32.29 4.22
C GLU A 791 26.99 -32.25 5.77
N GLU A 792 25.81 -32.44 6.40
CA GLU A 792 25.49 -33.17 7.66
C GLU A 792 26.20 -32.89 9.02
N GLY A 793 25.48 -33.20 10.12
CA GLY A 793 26.02 -33.22 11.50
C GLY A 793 24.96 -33.27 12.62
N GLU A 794 24.82 -34.42 13.29
CA GLU A 794 23.79 -34.78 14.29
C GLU A 794 24.46 -35.37 15.57
N VAL A 795 23.87 -35.62 16.77
CA VAL A 795 22.50 -35.70 17.36
C VAL A 795 22.60 -35.39 18.89
N VAL A 796 21.49 -35.49 19.68
CA VAL A 796 21.43 -36.05 21.08
C VAL A 796 22.02 -35.19 22.24
N ASP A 797 21.49 -35.10 23.48
CA ASP A 797 20.18 -35.44 24.10
C ASP A 797 19.98 -34.72 25.48
N GLU A 798 18.75 -34.80 26.00
CA GLU A 798 18.22 -34.89 27.40
C GLU A 798 19.04 -34.47 28.66
N ASP A 799 18.37 -33.83 29.65
CA ASP A 799 18.00 -34.43 30.97
C ASP A 799 17.04 -33.50 31.78
N GLU A 800 16.37 -34.00 32.83
CA GLU A 800 15.28 -33.36 33.60
C GLU A 800 15.70 -32.76 34.98
N GLY A 801 14.75 -32.13 35.72
CA GLY A 801 14.90 -31.86 37.16
C GLY A 801 13.93 -30.84 37.80
N GLU A 802 12.94 -31.33 38.58
CA GLU A 802 12.07 -30.52 39.45
C GLU A 802 12.55 -30.47 40.92
N THR A 803 12.18 -29.44 41.72
CA THR A 803 11.41 -29.58 42.99
C THR A 803 11.19 -28.29 43.82
N GLU A 804 9.92 -28.11 44.23
CA GLU A 804 9.30 -27.54 45.45
C GLU A 804 9.82 -26.33 46.29
N GLU A 805 8.85 -25.42 46.51
CA GLU A 805 8.48 -24.51 47.63
C GLU A 805 9.36 -24.19 48.88
N GLY A 806 9.15 -22.95 49.38
CA GLY A 806 9.45 -22.54 50.77
C GLY A 806 9.23 -21.04 51.05
N GLY A 807 8.19 -20.66 51.81
CA GLY A 807 7.75 -19.26 51.97
C GLY A 807 8.02 -18.59 53.35
N SER A 808 7.97 -17.25 53.39
CA SER A 808 8.00 -16.43 54.63
C SER A 808 7.50 -14.99 54.40
N GLU A 809 6.83 -14.37 55.39
CA GLU A 809 6.23 -13.02 55.31
C GLU A 809 7.04 -11.93 56.04
N LYS A 810 7.06 -10.69 55.50
CA LYS A 810 6.46 -9.48 56.14
C LYS A 810 6.73 -8.14 55.44
N ALA A 811 6.00 -7.13 55.91
CA ALA A 811 6.08 -5.68 55.65
C ALA A 811 5.48 -5.19 54.30
N ALA A 812 4.35 -4.48 54.41
CA ALA A 812 3.64 -3.91 53.27
C ALA A 812 4.35 -2.69 52.69
N ARG A 813 4.67 -2.76 51.39
CA ARG A 813 4.95 -1.61 50.52
C ARG A 813 3.64 -1.13 49.85
N PRO A 814 3.59 0.07 49.24
CA PRO A 814 2.49 0.42 48.34
C PRO A 814 2.28 -0.68 47.29
N VAL A 815 1.03 -0.93 46.93
CA VAL A 815 0.64 -2.05 46.05
C VAL A 815 1.12 -1.77 44.63
N LEU A 816 2.25 -2.38 44.27
CA LEU A 816 2.61 -2.64 42.88
C LEU A 816 1.57 -3.60 42.27
N LEU A 817 1.12 -3.29 41.04
CA LEU A 817 0.30 -4.19 40.22
C LEU A 817 0.94 -5.58 40.18
N LYS A 818 0.12 -6.63 40.39
CA LYS A 818 0.60 -7.91 40.90
C LYS A 818 0.12 -9.14 40.12
N SER A 819 0.16 -9.09 38.80
CA SER A 819 0.45 -10.28 38.00
C SER A 819 1.72 -10.09 37.16
N SER A 820 2.38 -11.21 36.85
CA SER A 820 3.51 -11.23 35.92
C SER A 820 3.07 -11.34 34.45
N ARG A 821 1.75 -11.28 34.16
CA ARG A 821 1.16 -11.39 32.81
C ARG A 821 0.76 -10.02 32.25
N GLU A 822 0.03 -9.21 33.03
CA GLU A 822 -0.38 -7.83 32.65
C GLU A 822 0.82 -6.92 32.35
N LEU A 823 1.91 -7.08 33.09
CA LEU A 823 3.17 -6.32 32.92
C LEU A 823 3.91 -6.59 31.59
N ALA A 824 3.37 -7.45 30.72
CA ALA A 824 3.87 -7.67 29.36
C ALA A 824 3.06 -6.92 28.27
N SER A 825 1.78 -6.60 28.50
CA SER A 825 0.91 -5.91 27.53
C SER A 825 0.89 -4.38 27.67
N GLY A 826 1.19 -3.87 28.87
CA GLY A 826 1.07 -2.43 29.17
C GLY A 826 -0.37 -1.94 29.35
N ARG A 827 -1.33 -2.87 29.35
CA ARG A 827 -2.74 -2.63 29.66
C ARG A 827 -3.01 -2.83 31.15
N VAL A 828 -4.02 -2.13 31.67
CA VAL A 828 -4.48 -2.20 33.05
C VAL A 828 -6.02 -2.10 33.05
N PRO A 829 -6.75 -2.97 33.76
CA PRO A 829 -8.20 -2.83 33.89
C PRO A 829 -8.60 -1.45 34.41
N VAL A 830 -9.59 -0.80 33.76
CA VAL A 830 -10.04 0.57 34.04
C VAL A 830 -10.34 0.78 35.51
N ARG A 831 -10.96 -0.22 36.15
CA ARG A 831 -11.27 -0.24 37.58
C ARG A 831 -10.05 -0.05 38.47
N ASP A 832 -8.91 -0.63 38.11
CA ASP A 832 -7.66 -0.54 38.87
C ASP A 832 -6.82 0.69 38.48
N TYR A 833 -6.88 1.13 37.23
CA TYR A 833 -6.33 2.44 36.84
C TYR A 833 -7.06 3.58 37.57
N MET A 834 -8.40 3.57 37.59
CA MET A 834 -9.21 4.53 38.36
C MET A 834 -9.01 4.39 39.88
N ARG A 835 -8.57 3.24 40.39
CA ARG A 835 -8.12 3.07 41.79
C ARG A 835 -6.76 3.75 42.04
N TYR A 836 -5.82 3.60 41.10
CA TYR A 836 -4.50 4.26 41.12
C TYR A 836 -4.61 5.79 41.04
N LEU A 837 -5.42 6.34 40.13
CA LEU A 837 -5.63 7.79 40.01
C LEU A 837 -6.24 8.39 41.29
N ARG A 838 -7.18 7.69 41.94
CA ARG A 838 -7.70 8.07 43.27
C ARG A 838 -6.62 8.07 44.34
N ALA A 839 -5.69 7.10 44.33
CA ALA A 839 -4.60 7.05 45.29
C ALA A 839 -3.67 8.27 45.14
N ILE A 840 -3.35 8.67 43.90
CA ILE A 840 -2.59 9.91 43.63
C ILE A 840 -3.39 11.13 44.11
N ALA A 841 -4.66 11.26 43.70
CA ALA A 841 -5.50 12.42 44.02
C ALA A 841 -5.68 12.60 45.55
N ASN A 842 -5.90 11.51 46.29
CA ASN A 842 -6.03 11.55 47.75
C ASN A 842 -4.68 11.72 48.46
N SER A 843 -3.55 11.30 47.89
CA SER A 843 -2.22 11.55 48.47
C SER A 843 -1.78 13.02 48.46
N ARG A 844 -2.58 13.90 47.83
CA ARG A 844 -2.35 15.35 47.70
C ARG A 844 -3.49 16.19 48.30
N ARG A 845 -4.40 15.58 49.07
CA ARG A 845 -5.37 16.24 49.95
C ARG A 845 -4.87 16.23 51.39
#